data_AF-A0A832U6J7-F1
#
_entry.id   AF-A0A832U6J7-F1
#
_cell.length_a   1.000
_cell.length_b   1.000
_cell.length_c   1.000
_cell.angle_alpha   90.00
_cell.angle_beta   90.00
_cell.angle_gamma   90.00
#
_symmetry.space_group_name_H-M   'P 1'
#
loop_
_entity.id
_entity.type
_entity.pdbx_description
1 polymer ?
#
loop_
_entity_poly.entity_id
_entity_poly.type
_entity_poly.pdbx_seq_one_letter_code
_entity_poly.pdbx_strand_id
1 'polypeptide(L)'
;LNLETEKLNNSELWVKWNIYRADELAKRLETLSQDIRNNKKMKLGIIIPPTTYRDYFENTDFGIDAKKIGDYIDFLVYRRQGLPLEYVPDATNGYSLQYDGDIYVTVENKDIGLLNLVYSGSEYTSGIIYFQREPWTTQSFERIAKSRAESTNIWAVRVDSREYFNPDLDSYIPIWKNNNINTVILSAGRPYAINFRWSGHEKEYSSLVQLSTDDPLEKMINKLKSEGFKVVVSFSLNSPEYIQANPGSAALDYVFSRSPSKVSMVEISQGTYGKYYIDTVEHIIKNYDIDAILVTNGDFYEYSYDSRSEGEYLKYMNSRGTVVYGWPTKGLVVNIDDSTITNWQNFEMEKFYSTLKNRIINYEIELWISAKADEKDPNNLSRKYGQDLNMLNNYATRVVVTAPLTEDIATKNRNFADNLREEGISYVLDVPLIKGASTPVTKDELELIMQNSIDGGTKYTLLSSNYLINEDMWSSVLKLSLYKEIANLDDTQLMNFYNEGRYDFLIERVDEIKKIKEDEITNLRNQSKTKIKNLDNIIEDIESKLSATKSLGFDTSQVAERWDFGKREYSIAKNSFIEGRYKEALDSSDNAEIVLGQVNYILQGEIDKVYSSRMFIGFTAIIVFVIFLFLIYYSNRE
;
A
#
# COMPACT_ATOMS: atom_id res chain seq x y z
N LEU A 1 13.30 -15.09 -2.60
CA LEU A 1 14.23 -16.17 -2.18
C LEU A 1 13.54 -17.06 -1.16
N ASN A 2 13.56 -18.38 -1.34
CA ASN A 2 12.98 -19.33 -0.38
C ASN A 2 13.99 -19.58 0.75
N LEU A 3 13.69 -19.08 1.96
CA LEU A 3 14.62 -19.03 3.10
C LEU A 3 15.05 -20.41 3.60
N GLU A 4 14.22 -21.44 3.42
CA GLU A 4 14.61 -22.82 3.76
C GLU A 4 15.68 -23.39 2.82
N THR A 5 15.68 -22.94 1.56
CA THR A 5 16.66 -23.36 0.56
C THR A 5 18.05 -22.75 0.86
N GLU A 6 18.12 -21.51 1.36
CA GLU A 6 19.40 -20.89 1.76
C GLU A 6 19.96 -21.47 3.06
N LYS A 7 19.11 -21.81 4.04
CA LYS A 7 19.55 -22.52 5.26
C LYS A 7 20.22 -23.86 4.93
N LEU A 8 19.73 -24.55 3.90
CA LEU A 8 20.31 -25.81 3.41
C LEU A 8 21.60 -25.60 2.61
N ASN A 9 21.75 -24.46 1.94
CA ASN A 9 22.88 -24.18 1.03
C ASN A 9 24.10 -23.57 1.74
N ASN A 10 23.91 -22.74 2.78
CA ASN A 10 25.03 -22.09 3.47
C ASN A 10 24.71 -21.76 4.94
N SER A 11 24.83 -22.78 5.80
CA SER A 11 24.57 -22.68 7.24
C SER A 11 25.45 -21.65 7.96
N GLU A 12 26.67 -21.38 7.48
CA GLU A 12 27.57 -20.40 8.10
C GLU A 12 27.14 -18.95 7.80
N LEU A 13 26.72 -18.66 6.57
CA LEU A 13 26.14 -17.37 6.20
C LEU A 13 24.81 -17.14 6.95
N TRP A 14 24.00 -18.18 7.11
CA TRP A 14 22.76 -18.16 7.89
C TRP A 14 22.99 -17.76 9.35
N VAL A 15 24.00 -18.34 10.00
CA VAL A 15 24.39 -18.00 11.37
C VAL A 15 24.87 -16.54 11.46
N LYS A 16 25.73 -16.09 10.54
CA LYS A 16 26.19 -14.68 10.49
C LYS A 16 25.05 -13.69 10.29
N TRP A 17 24.08 -14.04 9.46
CA TRP A 17 22.89 -13.22 9.20
C TRP A 17 21.97 -13.10 10.41
N ASN A 18 21.78 -14.19 11.15
CA ASN A 18 20.97 -14.18 12.37
C ASN A 18 21.63 -13.38 13.50
N ILE A 19 22.96 -13.44 13.62
CA ILE A 19 23.72 -12.61 14.56
C ILE A 19 23.52 -11.12 14.23
N TYR A 20 23.69 -10.74 12.96
CA TYR A 20 23.48 -9.36 12.50
C TYR A 20 22.07 -8.83 12.80
N ARG A 21 21.04 -9.64 12.56
CA ARG A 21 19.63 -9.27 12.85
C ARG A 21 19.37 -9.08 14.34
N ALA A 22 19.96 -9.93 15.18
CA ALA A 22 19.85 -9.81 16.62
C ALA A 22 20.52 -8.52 17.13
N ASP A 23 21.67 -8.16 16.56
CA ASP A 23 22.40 -6.93 16.91
C ASP A 23 21.61 -5.67 16.50
N GLU A 24 21.06 -5.64 15.28
CA GLU A 24 20.28 -4.51 14.79
C GLU A 24 18.95 -4.36 15.56
N LEU A 25 18.31 -5.47 15.95
CA LEU A 25 17.13 -5.44 16.79
C LEU A 25 17.43 -4.90 18.20
N ALA A 26 18.51 -5.38 18.82
CA ALA A 26 18.95 -4.90 20.14
C ALA A 26 19.21 -3.38 20.12
N LYS A 27 19.90 -2.88 19.09
CA LYS A 27 20.18 -1.44 18.92
C LYS A 27 18.90 -0.60 18.83
N ARG A 28 17.88 -1.09 18.12
CA ARG A 28 16.58 -0.39 18.00
C ARG A 28 15.78 -0.44 19.29
N LEU A 29 15.81 -1.58 19.98
CA LEU A 29 15.15 -1.74 21.28
C LEU A 29 15.82 -0.88 22.35
N GLU A 30 17.14 -0.69 22.28
CA GLU A 30 17.85 0.25 23.15
C GLU A 30 17.29 1.67 23.02
N THR A 31 17.24 2.21 21.79
CA THR A 31 16.66 3.55 21.52
C THR A 31 15.20 3.63 21.99
N LEU A 32 14.40 2.62 21.65
CA LEU A 32 12.98 2.59 22.01
C LEU A 32 12.77 2.49 23.53
N SER A 33 13.55 1.66 24.22
CA SER A 33 13.48 1.51 25.68
C SER A 33 13.87 2.81 26.38
N GLN A 34 14.87 3.53 25.87
CA GLN A 34 15.29 4.83 26.39
C GLN A 34 14.17 5.86 26.22
N ASP A 35 13.57 5.97 25.03
CA ASP A 35 12.48 6.90 24.77
C ASP A 35 11.23 6.60 25.60
N ILE A 36 10.86 5.33 25.75
CA ILE A 36 9.68 4.91 26.53
C ILE A 36 9.90 5.11 28.03
N ARG A 37 11.07 4.72 28.55
CA ARG A 37 11.40 4.84 29.99
C ARG A 37 11.58 6.31 30.41
N ASN A 38 12.15 7.15 29.54
CA ASN A 38 12.37 8.57 29.84
C ASN A 38 11.10 9.40 29.73
N ASN A 39 10.18 9.10 28.80
CA ASN A 39 9.05 9.99 28.50
C ASN A 39 7.67 9.48 28.93
N LYS A 40 7.45 8.17 29.08
CA LYS A 40 6.08 7.62 29.15
C LYS A 40 5.79 6.66 30.31
N LYS A 41 6.79 6.23 31.10
CA LYS A 41 6.63 5.24 32.20
C LYS A 41 5.83 3.98 31.81
N MET A 42 5.91 3.55 30.54
CA MET A 42 5.22 2.35 30.05
C MET A 42 6.17 1.14 30.10
N LYS A 43 5.60 -0.06 30.20
CA LYS A 43 6.35 -1.32 30.06
C LYS A 43 6.42 -1.74 28.59
N LEU A 44 7.61 -2.06 28.09
CA LEU A 44 7.87 -2.53 26.73
C LEU A 44 7.92 -4.06 26.73
N GLY A 45 7.17 -4.73 25.85
CA GLY A 45 7.24 -6.18 25.74
C GLY A 45 7.15 -6.71 24.31
N ILE A 46 7.65 -7.93 24.11
CA ILE A 46 7.71 -8.59 22.80
C ILE A 46 6.93 -9.91 22.84
N ILE A 47 6.14 -10.17 21.81
CA ILE A 47 5.41 -11.44 21.63
C ILE A 47 5.95 -12.16 20.38
N ILE A 48 6.40 -13.39 20.57
CA ILE A 48 6.90 -14.29 19.52
C ILE A 48 5.82 -15.35 19.21
N PRO A 49 5.29 -15.42 17.97
CA PRO A 49 4.25 -16.37 17.58
C PRO A 49 4.73 -17.84 17.54
N PRO A 50 3.83 -18.84 17.52
CA PRO A 50 4.20 -20.25 17.63
C PRO A 50 4.77 -20.74 16.31
N THR A 51 5.79 -21.58 16.41
CA THR A 51 6.37 -22.27 15.25
C THR A 51 5.91 -23.71 15.25
N THR A 52 5.53 -24.20 14.08
CA THR A 52 5.48 -25.62 13.78
C THR A 52 6.88 -26.19 13.92
N TYR A 53 7.01 -27.25 14.72
CA TYR A 53 8.15 -28.15 14.95
C TYR A 53 9.15 -27.87 16.08
N ARG A 54 9.47 -29.01 16.73
CA ARG A 54 10.39 -29.31 17.83
C ARG A 54 11.79 -28.84 17.49
N ASP A 55 12.32 -27.88 18.24
CA ASP A 55 13.64 -27.97 18.88
C ASP A 55 13.84 -26.70 19.70
N TYR A 56 13.57 -26.86 20.99
CA TYR A 56 13.22 -25.77 21.88
C TYR A 56 14.41 -25.11 22.56
N PHE A 57 15.65 -25.48 22.19
CA PHE A 57 16.81 -25.15 23.02
C PHE A 57 18.02 -24.52 22.31
N GLU A 58 18.03 -24.35 20.99
CA GLU A 58 19.22 -23.77 20.31
C GLU A 58 18.95 -22.75 19.19
N ASN A 59 17.71 -22.32 18.94
CA ASN A 59 17.42 -21.59 17.71
C ASN A 59 17.72 -20.08 17.74
N THR A 60 18.95 -19.77 17.29
CA THR A 60 19.36 -18.55 16.60
C THR A 60 18.58 -18.27 15.30
N ASP A 61 17.69 -19.17 14.86
CA ASP A 61 17.00 -19.14 13.56
C ASP A 61 16.07 -17.94 13.32
N PHE A 62 15.71 -17.19 14.36
CA PHE A 62 14.84 -16.00 14.24
C PHE A 62 15.61 -14.68 14.19
N GLY A 63 16.93 -14.71 14.37
CA GLY A 63 17.71 -13.49 14.60
C GLY A 63 17.23 -12.73 15.86
N ILE A 64 16.62 -13.44 16.81
CA ILE A 64 16.21 -12.90 18.11
C ILE A 64 17.00 -13.67 19.16
N ASP A 65 18.02 -13.01 19.71
CA ASP A 65 18.77 -13.52 20.86
C ASP A 65 18.14 -12.95 22.12
N ALA A 66 17.33 -13.76 22.81
CA ALA A 66 16.61 -13.36 24.02
C ALA A 66 17.55 -12.82 25.12
N LYS A 67 18.81 -13.28 25.16
CA LYS A 67 19.80 -12.78 26.11
C LYS A 67 20.27 -11.37 25.75
N LYS A 68 20.33 -11.01 24.46
CA LYS A 68 20.72 -9.67 24.01
C LYS A 68 19.61 -8.63 24.14
N ILE A 69 18.35 -9.05 24.00
CA ILE A 69 17.21 -8.12 24.01
C ILE A 69 16.55 -7.97 25.39
N GLY A 70 16.82 -8.91 26.32
CA GLY A 70 16.18 -8.97 27.63
C GLY A 70 16.38 -7.72 28.48
N ASP A 71 17.51 -7.03 28.34
CA ASP A 71 17.81 -5.81 29.13
C ASP A 71 16.98 -4.58 28.68
N TYR A 72 16.45 -4.62 27.44
CA TYR A 72 15.70 -3.52 26.84
C TYR A 72 14.19 -3.67 26.94
N ILE A 73 13.69 -4.84 27.33
CA ILE A 73 12.26 -5.15 27.38
C ILE A 73 11.87 -5.58 28.79
N ASP A 74 10.64 -5.28 29.18
CA ASP A 74 10.08 -5.59 30.49
C ASP A 74 9.36 -6.96 30.51
N PHE A 75 8.99 -7.51 29.35
CA PHE A 75 8.50 -8.89 29.22
C PHE A 75 8.65 -9.49 27.82
N LEU A 76 8.83 -10.81 27.74
CA LEU A 76 8.96 -11.59 26.50
C LEU A 76 8.00 -12.79 26.53
N VAL A 77 7.15 -12.93 25.52
CA VAL A 77 6.14 -13.99 25.44
C VAL A 77 6.42 -14.91 24.26
N TYR A 78 6.55 -16.22 24.51
CA TYR A 78 6.62 -17.25 23.48
C TYR A 78 5.25 -17.94 23.33
N ARG A 79 4.67 -17.90 22.13
CA ARG A 79 3.44 -18.64 21.81
C ARG A 79 3.83 -20.08 21.43
N ARG A 80 3.12 -21.09 21.95
CA ARG A 80 3.42 -22.53 21.71
C ARG A 80 2.19 -23.27 21.18
N GLN A 81 2.37 -24.20 20.24
CA GLN A 81 1.30 -25.02 19.65
C GLN A 81 1.28 -26.42 20.30
N GLY A 82 0.16 -26.80 20.93
CA GLY A 82 -0.24 -28.18 21.26
C GLY A 82 0.72 -29.04 22.10
N LEU A 83 0.47 -29.13 23.42
CA LEU A 83 1.00 -30.21 24.27
C LEU A 83 -0.17 -30.95 24.96
N PRO A 84 -0.10 -32.28 25.12
CA PRO A 84 -1.03 -33.02 25.97
C PRO A 84 -0.95 -32.52 27.42
N LEU A 85 -2.10 -32.41 28.09
CA LEU A 85 -2.30 -31.85 29.45
C LEU A 85 -1.40 -32.48 30.55
N GLU A 86 -0.88 -33.67 30.31
CA GLU A 86 -0.10 -34.48 31.26
C GLU A 86 1.36 -34.06 31.42
N TYR A 87 1.90 -33.20 30.55
CA TYR A 87 3.28 -32.67 30.65
C TYR A 87 3.35 -31.21 31.17
N VAL A 88 2.21 -30.65 31.59
CA VAL A 88 2.10 -29.29 32.17
C VAL A 88 2.92 -29.11 33.47
N PRO A 89 3.08 -30.12 34.35
CA PRO A 89 3.90 -29.99 35.55
C PRO A 89 5.41 -29.89 35.28
N ASP A 90 5.91 -30.48 34.20
CA ASP A 90 7.34 -30.40 33.85
C ASP A 90 7.71 -29.05 33.20
N ALA A 91 6.74 -28.39 32.57
CA ALA A 91 6.90 -27.04 32.02
C ALA A 91 6.86 -25.92 33.09
N THR A 92 6.37 -26.23 34.30
CA THR A 92 6.28 -25.26 35.41
C THR A 92 7.51 -25.27 36.33
N ASN A 93 8.42 -26.24 36.19
CA ASN A 93 9.60 -26.38 37.07
C ASN A 93 10.97 -26.20 36.39
N GLY A 94 11.02 -25.84 35.10
CA GLY A 94 12.28 -25.64 34.37
C GLY A 94 12.65 -24.17 34.17
N TYR A 95 13.25 -23.54 35.18
CA TYR A 95 13.82 -22.17 35.19
C TYR A 95 12.81 -21.00 35.12
N SER A 96 12.37 -20.64 36.32
CA SER A 96 12.07 -19.29 36.77
C SER A 96 13.14 -18.26 36.33
N LEU A 97 12.84 -17.52 35.26
CA LEU A 97 13.19 -16.10 35.22
C LEU A 97 12.18 -15.39 36.11
N GLN A 98 12.47 -15.37 37.41
CA GLN A 98 11.83 -14.47 38.37
C GLN A 98 12.14 -13.04 37.95
N TYR A 99 11.16 -12.38 37.35
CA TYR A 99 11.00 -10.94 37.41
C TYR A 99 9.67 -10.68 38.12
N ASP A 100 9.68 -9.79 39.12
CA ASP A 100 8.55 -9.43 40.00
C ASP A 100 7.44 -8.65 39.26
N GLY A 101 6.96 -9.18 38.14
CA GLY A 101 5.83 -8.66 37.38
C GLY A 101 4.88 -9.80 37.02
N ASP A 102 3.58 -9.55 37.19
CA ASP A 102 2.50 -10.52 37.05
C ASP A 102 2.63 -11.45 35.83
N ILE A 103 2.51 -12.75 36.09
CA ILE A 103 2.52 -13.83 35.10
C ILE A 103 1.14 -13.90 34.44
N TYR A 104 1.07 -13.81 33.10
CA TYR A 104 -0.18 -13.95 32.35
C TYR A 104 -0.28 -15.28 31.59
N VAL A 105 -1.47 -15.86 31.70
CA VAL A 105 -1.87 -17.21 31.30
C VAL A 105 -2.28 -17.27 29.82
N THR A 106 -2.00 -18.40 29.16
CA THR A 106 -2.44 -18.75 27.80
C THR A 106 -3.97 -18.85 27.65
N VAL A 107 -4.53 -18.24 26.61
CA VAL A 107 -5.97 -18.32 26.28
C VAL A 107 -6.18 -18.66 24.79
N GLU A 108 -7.23 -19.42 24.47
CA GLU A 108 -7.55 -19.86 23.10
C GLU A 108 -8.00 -18.70 22.19
N ASN A 109 -7.77 -18.84 20.87
CA ASN A 109 -8.10 -17.81 19.87
C ASN A 109 -9.57 -17.32 19.91
N LYS A 110 -10.50 -18.17 20.34
CA LYS A 110 -11.92 -17.83 20.43
C LYS A 110 -12.22 -16.85 21.58
N ASP A 111 -11.34 -16.78 22.58
CA ASP A 111 -11.51 -15.97 23.78
C ASP A 111 -10.67 -14.67 23.74
N ILE A 112 -9.89 -14.44 22.66
CA ILE A 112 -9.16 -13.18 22.39
C ILE A 112 -10.11 -12.00 22.24
N GLY A 113 -11.28 -12.22 21.64
CA GLY A 113 -12.33 -11.20 21.56
C GLY A 113 -12.88 -10.82 22.94
N LEU A 114 -12.90 -11.76 23.89
CA LEU A 114 -13.33 -11.54 25.27
C LEU A 114 -12.26 -10.77 26.07
N LEU A 115 -10.97 -11.06 25.85
CA LEU A 115 -9.85 -10.32 26.45
C LEU A 115 -9.75 -8.88 25.94
N ASN A 116 -9.95 -8.65 24.63
CA ASN A 116 -10.06 -7.30 24.08
C ASN A 116 -11.27 -6.55 24.66
N LEU A 117 -12.39 -7.24 24.94
CA LEU A 117 -13.53 -6.65 25.62
C LEU A 117 -13.21 -6.26 27.07
N VAL A 118 -12.54 -7.15 27.82
CA VAL A 118 -12.24 -6.97 29.26
C VAL A 118 -11.14 -5.94 29.52
N TYR A 119 -10.16 -5.79 28.62
CA TYR A 119 -9.01 -4.89 28.80
C TYR A 119 -9.03 -3.61 27.95
N SER A 120 -10.11 -3.37 27.19
CA SER A 120 -10.36 -2.14 26.41
C SER A 120 -10.36 -0.84 27.23
N GLY A 121 -10.35 -0.94 28.56
CA GLY A 121 -10.26 0.21 29.47
C GLY A 121 -8.95 0.35 30.25
N SER A 122 -7.90 -0.45 29.97
CA SER A 122 -6.65 -0.40 30.75
C SER A 122 -5.51 0.32 30.01
N GLU A 123 -4.78 1.19 30.71
CA GLU A 123 -3.62 1.98 30.22
C GLU A 123 -2.43 1.13 29.70
N TYR A 124 -2.55 -0.20 29.69
CA TYR A 124 -1.46 -1.14 29.36
C TYR A 124 -1.37 -1.53 27.89
N THR A 125 -2.29 -1.11 27.02
CA THR A 125 -2.33 -1.52 25.60
C THR A 125 -1.54 -0.61 24.64
N SER A 126 -1.05 0.55 25.10
CA SER A 126 -0.37 1.55 24.27
C SER A 126 1.11 1.24 23.93
N GLY A 127 1.56 -0.01 24.05
CA GLY A 127 2.98 -0.37 23.89
C GLY A 127 3.29 -1.77 23.35
N ILE A 128 2.29 -2.52 22.86
CA ILE A 128 2.49 -3.91 22.40
C ILE A 128 2.79 -3.93 20.90
N ILE A 129 4.01 -4.35 20.52
CA ILE A 129 4.40 -4.57 19.11
C ILE A 129 4.12 -6.03 18.73
N TYR A 130 3.24 -6.24 17.75
CA TYR A 130 2.92 -7.56 17.21
C TYR A 130 3.84 -7.92 16.03
N PHE A 131 4.52 -9.07 16.11
CA PHE A 131 5.21 -9.68 14.96
C PHE A 131 4.37 -10.85 14.44
N GLN A 132 3.67 -10.66 13.31
CA GLN A 132 3.01 -11.75 12.60
C GLN A 132 3.92 -12.31 11.50
N ARG A 133 4.09 -13.63 11.52
CA ARG A 133 4.85 -14.42 10.55
C ARG A 133 3.98 -14.64 9.31
N GLU A 134 4.07 -13.77 8.32
CA GLU A 134 3.96 -14.25 6.94
C GLU A 134 5.36 -14.27 6.34
N PRO A 135 5.76 -15.33 5.61
CA PRO A 135 7.01 -15.34 4.90
C PRO A 135 7.01 -14.17 3.92
N TRP A 136 7.99 -13.27 4.06
CA TRP A 136 8.14 -12.11 3.18
C TRP A 136 8.34 -12.62 1.75
N THR A 137 7.28 -12.53 0.95
CA THR A 137 7.28 -12.81 -0.48
C THR A 137 7.96 -11.66 -1.24
N THR A 138 8.32 -11.86 -2.51
CA THR A 138 8.77 -10.75 -3.38
C THR A 138 7.76 -9.60 -3.35
N GLN A 139 6.47 -9.95 -3.37
CA GLN A 139 5.32 -9.09 -3.10
C GLN A 139 5.46 -8.33 -1.77
N SER A 140 5.74 -8.99 -0.64
CA SER A 140 5.96 -8.29 0.64
C SER A 140 7.06 -7.22 0.58
N PHE A 141 8.10 -7.40 -0.25
CA PHE A 141 9.13 -6.38 -0.50
C PHE A 141 8.66 -5.29 -1.48
N GLU A 142 7.82 -5.60 -2.46
CA GLU A 142 7.10 -4.61 -3.28
C GLU A 142 6.15 -3.77 -2.41
N ARG A 143 5.40 -4.38 -1.48
CA ARG A 143 4.59 -3.70 -0.47
C ARG A 143 5.41 -2.81 0.45
N ILE A 144 6.58 -3.28 0.90
CA ILE A 144 7.53 -2.42 1.63
C ILE A 144 8.01 -1.29 0.73
N ALA A 145 8.41 -1.55 -0.51
CA ALA A 145 8.90 -0.53 -1.44
C ALA A 145 7.81 0.50 -1.80
N LYS A 146 6.55 0.06 -1.91
CA LYS A 146 5.35 0.88 -2.14
C LYS A 146 4.97 1.67 -0.88
N SER A 147 5.21 1.12 0.32
CA SER A 147 5.08 1.85 1.60
C SER A 147 6.26 2.78 1.90
N ARG A 148 7.46 2.45 1.41
CA ARG A 148 8.72 3.21 1.46
C ARG A 148 8.85 4.21 0.32
N ALA A 149 7.96 4.17 -0.67
CA ALA A 149 7.55 5.34 -1.42
C ALA A 149 6.76 6.29 -0.49
N GLU A 150 7.32 6.56 0.69
CA GLU A 150 7.05 7.74 1.48
C GLU A 150 7.44 8.92 0.59
N SER A 151 6.47 9.61 -0.04
CA SER A 151 6.54 11.07 -0.30
C SER A 151 5.61 11.61 -1.39
N THR A 152 4.81 10.83 -2.14
CA THR A 152 3.87 11.45 -3.09
C THR A 152 2.49 11.66 -2.46
N ASN A 153 2.15 12.93 -2.23
CA ASN A 153 0.77 13.35 -1.97
C ASN A 153 -0.16 12.72 -3.03
N ILE A 154 -1.34 12.26 -2.61
CA ILE A 154 -2.33 11.67 -3.51
C ILE A 154 -3.16 12.82 -4.05
N TRP A 155 -3.14 12.98 -5.36
CA TRP A 155 -3.99 13.89 -6.08
C TRP A 155 -4.82 13.05 -7.04
N ALA A 156 -6.07 12.83 -6.64
CA ALA A 156 -6.97 11.92 -7.29
C ALA A 156 -8.11 12.66 -8.00
N VAL A 157 -8.59 12.09 -9.11
CA VAL A 157 -9.81 12.52 -9.79
C VAL A 157 -10.76 11.34 -9.95
N ARG A 158 -12.05 11.54 -9.67
CA ARG A 158 -13.08 10.55 -9.98
C ARG A 158 -13.63 10.76 -11.38
N VAL A 159 -13.68 9.67 -12.14
CA VAL A 159 -14.24 9.63 -13.49
C VAL A 159 -15.57 8.87 -13.44
N ASP A 160 -16.65 9.49 -13.86
CA ASP A 160 -17.97 8.86 -13.98
C ASP A 160 -17.89 7.70 -14.98
N SER A 161 -18.70 6.66 -14.77
CA SER A 161 -18.94 5.62 -15.77
C SER A 161 -19.11 6.18 -17.18
N ARG A 162 -19.96 7.20 -17.36
CA ARG A 162 -20.25 7.76 -18.68
C ARG A 162 -19.03 8.36 -19.40
N GLU A 163 -18.00 8.82 -18.70
CA GLU A 163 -16.82 9.45 -19.34
C GLU A 163 -15.86 8.40 -19.91
N TYR A 164 -15.60 7.33 -19.18
CA TYR A 164 -14.66 6.32 -19.66
C TYR A 164 -15.29 5.33 -20.66
N PHE A 165 -16.62 5.29 -20.75
CA PHE A 165 -17.33 4.62 -21.84
C PHE A 165 -17.37 5.46 -23.14
N ASN A 166 -16.93 6.72 -23.12
CA ASN A 166 -16.84 7.61 -24.28
C ASN A 166 -15.36 7.79 -24.70
N PRO A 167 -15.02 7.94 -26.01
CA PRO A 167 -13.65 8.22 -26.49
C PRO A 167 -12.94 9.47 -25.95
N ASP A 168 -13.55 10.27 -25.08
CA ASP A 168 -12.95 11.53 -24.58
C ASP A 168 -11.85 11.33 -23.53
N LEU A 169 -11.63 10.12 -22.99
CA LEU A 169 -10.63 9.96 -21.93
C LEU A 169 -9.19 10.27 -22.37
N ASP A 170 -8.87 10.00 -23.64
CA ASP A 170 -7.57 10.35 -24.21
C ASP A 170 -7.30 11.86 -24.18
N SER A 171 -8.35 12.68 -24.19
CA SER A 171 -8.22 14.14 -24.06
C SER A 171 -7.94 14.60 -22.62
N TYR A 172 -8.36 13.83 -21.61
CA TYR A 172 -8.17 14.18 -20.20
C TYR A 172 -6.82 13.73 -19.63
N ILE A 173 -6.22 12.66 -20.15
CA ILE A 173 -4.92 12.15 -19.66
C ILE A 173 -3.83 13.25 -19.65
N PRO A 174 -3.62 14.03 -20.72
CA PRO A 174 -2.66 15.14 -20.69
C PRO A 174 -3.01 16.21 -19.66
N ILE A 175 -4.30 16.52 -19.47
CA ILE A 175 -4.76 17.50 -18.48
C ILE A 175 -4.39 17.03 -17.07
N TRP A 176 -4.68 15.77 -16.73
CA TRP A 176 -4.35 15.21 -15.43
C TRP A 176 -2.85 15.21 -15.15
N LYS A 177 -2.03 14.79 -16.11
CA LYS A 177 -0.56 14.82 -15.98
C LYS A 177 -0.02 16.24 -15.76
N ASN A 178 -0.51 17.20 -16.54
CA ASN A 178 -0.10 18.61 -16.43
C ASN A 178 -0.53 19.27 -15.11
N ASN A 179 -1.52 18.70 -14.40
CA ASN A 179 -2.05 19.21 -13.15
C ASN A 179 -1.69 18.32 -11.94
N ASN A 180 -0.62 17.53 -12.03
CA ASN A 180 -0.09 16.66 -10.97
C ASN A 180 -1.08 15.62 -10.41
N ILE A 181 -2.14 15.29 -11.16
CA ILE A 181 -2.99 14.14 -10.82
C ILE A 181 -2.16 12.87 -11.02
N ASN A 182 -2.15 12.01 -10.00
CA ASN A 182 -1.39 10.77 -10.02
C ASN A 182 -2.26 9.54 -9.76
N THR A 183 -3.53 9.75 -9.41
CA THR A 183 -4.47 8.68 -9.08
C THR A 183 -5.80 8.94 -9.80
N VAL A 184 -6.40 7.90 -10.38
CA VAL A 184 -7.69 8.00 -11.06
C VAL A 184 -8.65 6.98 -10.44
N ILE A 185 -9.86 7.44 -10.10
CA ILE A 185 -10.91 6.59 -9.56
C ILE A 185 -11.92 6.27 -10.66
N LEU A 186 -12.07 4.98 -10.96
CA LEU A 186 -13.06 4.45 -11.90
C LEU A 186 -14.21 3.78 -11.14
N SER A 187 -15.38 3.67 -11.75
CA SER A 187 -16.53 2.99 -11.14
C SER A 187 -16.74 1.60 -11.74
N ALA A 188 -16.57 0.54 -10.94
CA ALA A 188 -17.02 -0.80 -11.31
C ALA A 188 -18.55 -0.96 -11.25
N GLY A 189 -19.28 0.10 -10.90
CA GLY A 189 -20.73 0.10 -10.78
C GLY A 189 -21.18 -0.37 -9.40
N ARG A 190 -22.12 -1.31 -9.40
CA ARG A 190 -22.73 -1.89 -8.19
C ARG A 190 -23.20 -3.32 -8.49
N PRO A 191 -23.43 -4.16 -7.47
CA PRO A 191 -24.05 -5.46 -7.69
C PRO A 191 -25.32 -5.35 -8.55
N TYR A 192 -25.50 -6.29 -9.48
CA TYR A 192 -26.64 -6.32 -10.43
C TYR A 192 -26.69 -5.16 -11.44
N ALA A 193 -25.64 -4.33 -11.51
CA ALA A 193 -25.40 -3.34 -12.56
C ALA A 193 -23.88 -3.07 -12.66
N ILE A 194 -23.11 -4.10 -13.00
CA ILE A 194 -21.64 -4.05 -13.05
C ILE A 194 -21.15 -3.40 -14.34
N ASN A 195 -20.06 -2.64 -14.24
CA ASN A 195 -19.43 -1.93 -15.36
C ASN A 195 -18.24 -2.67 -15.98
N PHE A 196 -18.19 -4.00 -15.86
CA PHE A 196 -17.13 -4.85 -16.37
C PHE A 196 -17.69 -6.20 -16.81
N ARG A 197 -16.91 -6.99 -17.56
CA ARG A 197 -17.35 -8.29 -18.07
C ARG A 197 -16.93 -9.39 -17.11
N TRP A 198 -17.91 -10.12 -16.59
CA TRP A 198 -17.72 -11.27 -15.72
C TRP A 198 -18.51 -12.45 -16.25
N SER A 199 -17.80 -13.46 -16.74
CA SER A 199 -18.41 -14.66 -17.32
C SER A 199 -19.34 -15.35 -16.30
N GLY A 200 -20.56 -15.67 -16.74
CA GLY A 200 -21.63 -16.23 -15.91
C GLY A 200 -22.54 -15.19 -15.26
N HIS A 201 -22.20 -13.90 -15.39
CA HIS A 201 -22.92 -12.76 -14.79
C HIS A 201 -23.46 -11.79 -15.86
N GLU A 202 -23.69 -12.25 -17.09
CA GLU A 202 -24.05 -11.41 -18.23
C GLU A 202 -25.37 -10.64 -18.04
N LYS A 203 -26.28 -11.17 -17.22
CA LYS A 203 -27.56 -10.50 -16.89
C LYS A 203 -27.40 -9.31 -15.96
N GLU A 204 -26.24 -9.17 -15.32
CA GLU A 204 -25.95 -8.16 -14.31
C GLU A 204 -25.13 -7.00 -14.90
N TYR A 205 -24.77 -7.09 -16.18
CA TYR A 205 -24.08 -6.04 -16.92
C TYR A 205 -24.93 -4.79 -16.99
N SER A 206 -24.31 -3.64 -16.67
CA SER A 206 -24.94 -2.34 -16.91
C SER A 206 -25.22 -2.15 -18.40
N SER A 207 -26.17 -1.26 -18.71
CA SER A 207 -26.51 -0.93 -20.11
C SER A 207 -25.29 -0.50 -20.93
N LEU A 208 -24.31 0.15 -20.29
CA LEU A 208 -23.06 0.58 -20.93
C LEU A 208 -22.18 -0.60 -21.33
N VAL A 209 -22.05 -1.63 -20.47
CA VAL A 209 -21.28 -2.85 -20.79
C VAL A 209 -21.94 -3.65 -21.91
N GLN A 210 -23.28 -3.72 -21.92
CA GLN A 210 -24.03 -4.42 -22.95
C GLN A 210 -23.81 -3.81 -24.35
N LEU A 211 -23.53 -2.51 -24.42
CA LEU A 211 -23.23 -1.80 -25.67
C LEU A 211 -21.76 -1.86 -26.09
N SER A 212 -20.86 -2.27 -25.19
CA SER A 212 -19.42 -2.43 -25.46
C SER A 212 -19.12 -3.79 -26.07
N THR A 213 -18.15 -3.91 -26.98
CA THR A 213 -17.68 -5.21 -27.49
C THR A 213 -16.68 -5.88 -26.53
N ASP A 214 -15.84 -5.08 -25.87
CA ASP A 214 -14.78 -5.53 -24.97
C ASP A 214 -15.14 -5.25 -23.50
N ASP A 215 -14.28 -5.65 -22.55
CA ASP A 215 -14.39 -5.22 -21.15
C ASP A 215 -13.97 -3.75 -21.02
N PRO A 216 -14.92 -2.84 -20.72
CA PRO A 216 -14.65 -1.41 -20.67
C PRO A 216 -13.82 -1.00 -19.45
N LEU A 217 -13.95 -1.71 -18.32
CA LEU A 217 -13.18 -1.42 -17.11
C LEU A 217 -11.73 -1.86 -17.29
N GLU A 218 -11.52 -3.07 -17.82
CA GLU A 218 -10.17 -3.61 -18.09
C GLU A 218 -9.40 -2.72 -19.06
N LYS A 219 -10.04 -2.37 -20.18
CA LYS A 219 -9.46 -1.47 -21.19
C LYS A 219 -8.99 -0.16 -20.56
N MET A 220 -9.80 0.41 -19.67
CA MET A 220 -9.52 1.69 -19.05
C MET A 220 -8.39 1.60 -18.01
N ILE A 221 -8.41 0.56 -17.18
CA ILE A 221 -7.35 0.29 -16.20
C ILE A 221 -6.01 0.15 -16.92
N ASN A 222 -5.95 -0.71 -17.94
CA ASN A 222 -4.73 -0.95 -18.71
C ASN A 222 -4.17 0.34 -19.34
N LYS A 223 -5.06 1.18 -19.89
CA LYS A 223 -4.68 2.48 -20.44
C LYS A 223 -4.07 3.39 -19.38
N LEU A 224 -4.77 3.61 -18.26
CA LEU A 224 -4.28 4.49 -17.18
C LEU A 224 -2.98 4.00 -16.55
N LYS A 225 -2.84 2.68 -16.36
CA LYS A 225 -1.61 2.07 -15.84
C LYS A 225 -0.44 2.24 -16.80
N SER A 226 -0.66 2.07 -18.11
CA SER A 226 0.36 2.35 -19.13
C SER A 226 0.81 3.82 -19.16
N GLU A 227 -0.05 4.73 -18.73
CA GLU A 227 0.24 6.16 -18.63
C GLU A 227 0.89 6.55 -17.29
N GLY A 228 1.03 5.61 -16.35
CA GLY A 228 1.69 5.78 -15.06
C GLY A 228 0.78 6.21 -13.90
N PHE A 229 -0.54 6.20 -14.07
CA PHE A 229 -1.48 6.53 -12.97
C PHE A 229 -1.66 5.34 -12.02
N LYS A 230 -1.87 5.64 -10.73
CA LYS A 230 -2.50 4.70 -9.81
C LYS A 230 -4.00 4.60 -10.12
N VAL A 231 -4.56 3.40 -10.06
CA VAL A 231 -5.98 3.19 -10.37
C VAL A 231 -6.73 2.66 -9.16
N VAL A 232 -7.76 3.41 -8.74
CA VAL A 232 -8.69 3.01 -7.69
C VAL A 232 -10.01 2.62 -8.33
N VAL A 233 -10.53 1.44 -8.00
CA VAL A 233 -11.85 1.01 -8.48
C VAL A 233 -12.87 1.18 -7.37
N SER A 234 -13.88 2.01 -7.62
CA SER A 234 -15.00 2.20 -6.71
C SER A 234 -16.14 1.23 -6.99
N PHE A 235 -16.76 0.72 -5.92
CA PHE A 235 -17.88 -0.21 -6.01
C PHE A 235 -18.92 0.11 -4.93
N SER A 236 -20.16 0.35 -5.35
CA SER A 236 -21.22 0.86 -4.47
C SER A 236 -21.99 -0.26 -3.77
N LEU A 237 -22.27 -0.07 -2.47
CA LEU A 237 -23.14 -0.94 -1.67
C LEU A 237 -24.63 -0.79 -1.99
N ASN A 238 -25.06 0.34 -2.55
CA ASN A 238 -26.44 0.51 -3.03
C ASN A 238 -26.69 -0.37 -4.27
N SER A 239 -27.85 -1.02 -4.35
CA SER A 239 -28.28 -1.79 -5.52
C SER A 239 -29.82 -1.77 -5.68
N PRO A 240 -30.36 -0.76 -6.40
CA PRO A 240 -31.76 -0.74 -6.81
C PRO A 240 -32.19 -2.00 -7.56
N GLU A 241 -31.32 -2.53 -8.42
CA GLU A 241 -31.60 -3.70 -9.25
C GLU A 241 -31.76 -4.97 -8.39
N TYR A 242 -30.91 -5.15 -7.38
CA TYR A 242 -31.07 -6.25 -6.42
C TYR A 242 -32.37 -6.12 -5.62
N ILE A 243 -32.74 -4.91 -5.21
CA ILE A 243 -33.99 -4.64 -4.48
C ILE A 243 -35.21 -4.94 -5.35
N GLN A 244 -35.17 -4.62 -6.64
CA GLN A 244 -36.27 -4.95 -7.55
C GLN A 244 -36.46 -6.47 -7.67
N ALA A 245 -35.36 -7.23 -7.74
CA ALA A 245 -35.39 -8.69 -7.78
C ALA A 245 -35.73 -9.31 -6.41
N ASN A 246 -35.34 -8.67 -5.32
CA ASN A 246 -35.50 -9.15 -3.94
C ASN A 246 -36.10 -8.07 -3.03
N PRO A 247 -37.40 -7.73 -3.17
CA PRO A 247 -37.98 -6.56 -2.49
C PRO A 247 -37.94 -6.64 -0.96
N GLY A 248 -37.84 -7.84 -0.38
CA GLY A 248 -37.66 -8.05 1.06
C GLY A 248 -36.26 -7.71 1.59
N SER A 249 -35.29 -7.47 0.72
CA SER A 249 -33.91 -7.11 1.08
C SER A 249 -33.68 -5.60 1.18
N ALA A 250 -34.68 -4.79 0.84
CA ALA A 250 -34.57 -3.34 0.94
C ALA A 250 -34.52 -2.88 2.39
N ALA A 251 -33.65 -1.92 2.69
CA ALA A 251 -33.65 -1.26 3.98
C ALA A 251 -34.97 -0.49 4.17
N LEU A 252 -35.55 -0.57 5.37
CA LEU A 252 -36.66 0.29 5.77
C LEU A 252 -36.14 1.50 6.52
N ASP A 253 -36.73 2.67 6.29
CA ASP A 253 -36.44 3.85 7.08
C ASP A 253 -37.09 3.80 8.48
N TYR A 254 -36.84 4.81 9.31
CA TYR A 254 -37.34 4.88 10.69
C TYR A 254 -38.86 5.04 10.82
N VAL A 255 -39.55 5.30 9.71
CA VAL A 255 -41.02 5.29 9.59
C VAL A 255 -41.52 4.07 8.81
N PHE A 256 -40.65 3.08 8.58
CA PHE A 256 -40.90 1.81 7.91
C PHE A 256 -41.21 1.92 6.41
N SER A 257 -40.82 3.01 5.75
CA SER A 257 -40.89 3.13 4.29
C SER A 257 -39.69 2.46 3.63
N ARG A 258 -39.94 1.80 2.50
CA ARG A 258 -38.92 1.05 1.78
C ARG A 258 -37.97 1.96 1.02
N SER A 259 -36.66 1.77 1.21
CA SER A 259 -35.64 2.43 0.39
C SER A 259 -35.68 1.91 -1.05
N PRO A 260 -35.64 2.80 -2.07
CA PRO A 260 -35.55 2.38 -3.47
C PRO A 260 -34.13 1.93 -3.88
N SER A 261 -33.11 2.13 -3.04
CA SER A 261 -31.70 1.94 -3.43
C SER A 261 -30.81 1.31 -2.37
N LYS A 262 -31.11 1.47 -1.07
CA LYS A 262 -30.31 0.89 0.02
C LYS A 262 -30.77 -0.52 0.35
N VAL A 263 -29.83 -1.46 0.28
CA VAL A 263 -30.01 -2.84 0.77
C VAL A 263 -29.93 -2.82 2.30
N SER A 264 -30.73 -3.64 2.97
CA SER A 264 -30.73 -3.77 4.44
C SER A 264 -29.33 -4.08 4.96
N MET A 265 -28.96 -3.46 6.08
CA MET A 265 -27.66 -3.64 6.73
C MET A 265 -27.38 -5.12 7.03
N VAL A 266 -28.36 -5.88 7.53
CA VAL A 266 -28.18 -7.30 7.84
C VAL A 266 -28.02 -8.14 6.58
N GLU A 267 -28.62 -7.73 5.45
CA GLU A 267 -28.43 -8.40 4.17
C GLU A 267 -27.03 -8.12 3.58
N ILE A 268 -26.42 -6.97 3.91
CA ILE A 268 -25.03 -6.65 3.59
C ILE A 268 -24.04 -7.40 4.49
N SER A 269 -24.28 -7.47 5.80
CA SER A 269 -23.32 -8.06 6.75
C SER A 269 -23.38 -9.59 6.80
N GLN A 270 -24.56 -10.18 6.64
CA GLN A 270 -24.81 -11.61 6.86
C GLN A 270 -25.59 -12.28 5.71
N GLY A 271 -26.05 -11.52 4.72
CA GLY A 271 -26.92 -12.00 3.65
C GLY A 271 -26.21 -12.50 2.40
N THR A 272 -27.03 -12.94 1.44
CA THR A 272 -26.55 -13.36 0.12
C THR A 272 -25.97 -12.21 -0.68
N TYR A 273 -26.54 -11.01 -0.52
CA TYR A 273 -26.02 -9.80 -1.16
C TYR A 273 -24.60 -9.47 -0.68
N GLY A 274 -24.37 -9.46 0.64
CA GLY A 274 -23.06 -9.20 1.23
C GLY A 274 -21.98 -10.16 0.73
N LYS A 275 -22.30 -11.46 0.72
CA LYS A 275 -21.40 -12.48 0.18
C LYS A 275 -21.09 -12.23 -1.30
N TYR A 276 -22.12 -11.98 -2.11
CA TYR A 276 -21.96 -11.69 -3.52
C TYR A 276 -21.11 -10.42 -3.76
N TYR A 277 -21.31 -9.35 -2.97
CA TYR A 277 -20.51 -8.13 -3.03
C TYR A 277 -19.03 -8.43 -2.79
N ILE A 278 -18.72 -9.19 -1.74
CA ILE A 278 -17.34 -9.56 -1.39
C ILE A 278 -16.72 -10.44 -2.49
N ASP A 279 -17.47 -11.41 -3.03
CA ASP A 279 -17.02 -12.26 -4.12
C ASP A 279 -16.76 -11.44 -5.40
N THR A 280 -17.55 -10.39 -5.64
CA THR A 280 -17.35 -9.44 -6.75
C THR A 280 -16.08 -8.60 -6.56
N VAL A 281 -15.84 -8.08 -5.35
CA VAL A 281 -14.61 -7.34 -5.03
C VAL A 281 -13.38 -8.23 -5.20
N GLU A 282 -13.44 -9.48 -4.73
CA GLU A 282 -12.35 -10.44 -4.91
C GLU A 282 -12.12 -10.75 -6.40
N HIS A 283 -13.18 -10.86 -7.20
CA HIS A 283 -13.05 -11.03 -8.64
C HIS A 283 -12.30 -9.83 -9.28
N ILE A 284 -12.68 -8.59 -8.93
CA ILE A 284 -12.00 -7.39 -9.44
C ILE A 284 -10.51 -7.42 -9.06
N ILE A 285 -10.20 -7.72 -7.81
CA ILE A 285 -8.81 -7.73 -7.32
C ILE A 285 -7.96 -8.81 -8.02
N LYS A 286 -8.55 -9.97 -8.36
CA LYS A 286 -7.82 -11.06 -9.01
C LYS A 286 -7.56 -10.85 -10.49
N ASN A 287 -8.42 -10.12 -11.18
CA ASN A 287 -8.44 -10.09 -12.64
C ASN A 287 -8.05 -8.74 -13.24
N TYR A 288 -7.94 -7.68 -12.42
CA TYR A 288 -7.62 -6.33 -12.89
C TYR A 288 -6.41 -5.76 -12.15
N ASP A 289 -5.50 -5.07 -12.87
CA ASP A 289 -4.32 -4.41 -12.29
C ASP A 289 -4.69 -3.07 -11.63
N ILE A 290 -5.20 -3.14 -10.41
CA ILE A 290 -5.65 -1.99 -9.63
C ILE A 290 -4.72 -1.75 -8.42
N ASP A 291 -4.79 -0.54 -7.85
CA ASP A 291 -4.02 -0.16 -6.66
C ASP A 291 -4.87 -0.15 -5.39
N ALA A 292 -6.17 0.14 -5.51
CA ALA A 292 -7.10 0.16 -4.39
C ALA A 292 -8.53 -0.19 -4.82
N ILE A 293 -9.32 -0.70 -3.88
CA ILE A 293 -10.77 -0.79 -3.99
C ILE A 293 -11.43 0.24 -3.06
N LEU A 294 -12.36 1.05 -3.58
CA LEU A 294 -13.13 2.03 -2.82
C LEU A 294 -14.58 1.57 -2.62
N VAL A 295 -14.93 1.21 -1.39
CA VAL A 295 -16.32 0.89 -1.01
C VAL A 295 -17.09 2.19 -0.79
N THR A 296 -18.21 2.36 -1.51
CA THR A 296 -19.06 3.55 -1.41
C THR A 296 -20.48 3.25 -0.92
N ASN A 297 -21.15 4.25 -0.37
CA ASN A 297 -22.56 4.21 0.06
C ASN A 297 -22.86 3.22 1.21
N GLY A 298 -21.95 3.10 2.17
CA GLY A 298 -22.11 2.27 3.38
C GLY A 298 -22.79 2.98 4.57
N ASP A 299 -23.52 4.08 4.32
CA ASP A 299 -24.12 4.95 5.32
C ASP A 299 -25.58 4.55 5.66
N PHE A 300 -25.94 4.45 6.94
CA PHE A 300 -27.22 3.84 7.37
C PHE A 300 -28.06 4.59 8.41
N TYR A 301 -27.77 5.87 8.71
CA TYR A 301 -28.43 6.60 9.82
C TYR A 301 -29.96 6.43 9.90
N GLU A 302 -30.67 6.80 8.83
CA GLU A 302 -32.15 6.75 8.80
C GLU A 302 -32.72 5.40 8.35
N TYR A 303 -31.89 4.37 8.15
CA TYR A 303 -32.27 3.14 7.45
C TYR A 303 -31.92 1.84 8.21
N SER A 304 -32.49 0.73 7.72
CA SER A 304 -32.35 -0.65 8.21
C SER A 304 -33.13 -0.95 9.49
N TYR A 305 -34.41 -0.54 9.51
CA TYR A 305 -35.37 -0.87 10.57
C TYR A 305 -36.37 -1.97 10.17
N ASP A 306 -35.97 -2.86 9.26
CA ASP A 306 -36.75 -4.04 8.87
C ASP A 306 -36.76 -5.12 9.95
N SER A 307 -37.64 -6.12 9.83
CA SER A 307 -37.83 -7.16 10.86
C SER A 307 -36.60 -8.05 11.06
N ARG A 308 -35.76 -8.25 10.04
CA ARG A 308 -34.52 -9.01 10.18
C ARG A 308 -33.50 -8.19 10.96
N SER A 309 -33.40 -6.90 10.66
CA SER A 309 -32.60 -5.94 11.42
C SER A 309 -33.04 -5.84 12.89
N GLU A 310 -34.35 -5.82 13.16
CA GLU A 310 -34.87 -5.86 14.53
C GLU A 310 -34.42 -7.12 15.25
N GLY A 311 -34.54 -8.29 14.60
CA GLY A 311 -34.08 -9.56 15.17
C GLY A 311 -32.60 -9.56 15.56
N GLU A 312 -31.72 -8.97 14.74
CA GLU A 312 -30.29 -8.84 15.05
C GLU A 312 -30.01 -7.81 16.15
N TYR A 313 -30.76 -6.71 16.18
CA TYR A 313 -30.68 -5.73 17.27
C TYR A 313 -31.07 -6.36 18.62
N LEU A 314 -32.16 -7.14 18.67
CA LEU A 314 -32.57 -7.85 19.89
C LEU A 314 -31.48 -8.81 20.39
N LYS A 315 -30.83 -9.55 19.47
CA LYS A 315 -29.70 -10.42 19.80
C LYS A 315 -28.50 -9.63 20.35
N TYR A 316 -28.20 -8.48 19.75
CA TYR A 316 -27.14 -7.59 20.20
C TYR A 316 -27.38 -7.03 21.60
N MET A 317 -28.61 -6.61 21.90
CA MET A 317 -28.96 -6.11 23.23
C MET A 317 -28.91 -7.22 24.28
N ASN A 318 -29.43 -8.41 23.94
CA ASN A 318 -29.41 -9.56 24.84
C ASN A 318 -27.98 -10.03 25.16
N SER A 319 -27.06 -10.00 24.18
CA SER A 319 -25.65 -10.34 24.42
C SER A 319 -24.93 -9.37 25.36
N ARG A 320 -25.48 -8.15 25.53
CA ARG A 320 -25.04 -7.14 26.51
C ARG A 320 -25.86 -7.17 27.81
N GLY A 321 -26.63 -8.23 28.05
CA GLY A 321 -27.41 -8.42 29.26
C GLY A 321 -28.65 -7.53 29.36
N THR A 322 -29.07 -6.90 28.26
CA THR A 322 -30.24 -6.02 28.22
C THR A 322 -31.37 -6.68 27.43
N VAL A 323 -32.50 -6.95 28.09
CA VAL A 323 -33.69 -7.51 27.43
C VAL A 323 -34.55 -6.37 26.91
N VAL A 324 -34.75 -6.34 25.60
CA VAL A 324 -35.66 -5.44 24.88
C VAL A 324 -36.60 -6.26 24.00
N TYR A 325 -37.76 -5.69 23.65
CA TYR A 325 -38.81 -6.39 22.90
C TYR A 325 -39.06 -5.83 21.49
N GLY A 326 -38.33 -4.79 21.12
CA GLY A 326 -38.38 -4.16 19.81
C GLY A 326 -37.44 -2.96 19.77
N TRP A 327 -37.51 -2.18 18.69
CA TRP A 327 -36.79 -0.91 18.59
C TRP A 327 -37.16 0.06 19.73
N PRO A 328 -36.23 0.92 20.18
CA PRO A 328 -36.61 2.09 20.98
C PRO A 328 -37.45 3.04 20.10
N THR A 329 -38.60 3.46 20.61
CA THR A 329 -39.57 4.27 19.84
C THR A 329 -39.84 5.62 20.48
N LYS A 330 -40.19 6.59 19.63
CA LYS A 330 -40.77 7.88 20.03
C LYS A 330 -42.13 8.03 19.36
N GLY A 331 -43.17 7.52 20.02
CA GLY A 331 -44.49 7.38 19.41
C GLY A 331 -44.54 6.15 18.49
N LEU A 332 -44.93 6.35 17.23
CA LEU A 332 -45.05 5.26 16.23
C LEU A 332 -43.80 5.05 15.37
N VAL A 333 -42.74 5.82 15.62
CA VAL A 333 -41.50 5.80 14.82
C VAL A 333 -40.32 5.36 15.68
N VAL A 334 -39.29 4.82 15.03
CA VAL A 334 -38.04 4.45 15.70
C VAL A 334 -37.31 5.72 16.16
N ASN A 335 -36.82 5.73 17.39
CA ASN A 335 -36.00 6.81 17.93
C ASN A 335 -34.55 6.67 17.45
N ILE A 336 -34.24 7.15 16.24
CA ILE A 336 -32.93 6.98 15.59
C ILE A 336 -31.75 7.61 16.36
N ASP A 337 -32.04 8.57 17.26
CA ASP A 337 -31.05 9.18 18.14
C ASP A 337 -30.79 8.36 19.43
N ASP A 338 -31.43 7.20 19.59
CA ASP A 338 -31.09 6.28 20.68
C ASP A 338 -29.69 5.70 20.49
N SER A 339 -28.82 5.91 21.49
CA SER A 339 -27.44 5.44 21.46
C SER A 339 -27.30 3.92 21.24
N THR A 340 -28.30 3.11 21.63
CA THR A 340 -28.23 1.66 21.41
C THR A 340 -28.33 1.29 19.93
N ILE A 341 -29.10 2.06 19.14
CA ILE A 341 -29.20 1.88 17.69
C ILE A 341 -27.87 2.22 17.03
N THR A 342 -27.29 3.37 17.35
CA THR A 342 -25.97 3.77 16.82
C THR A 342 -24.91 2.71 17.12
N ASN A 343 -24.84 2.24 18.38
CA ASN A 343 -23.85 1.22 18.76
C ASN A 343 -24.07 -0.13 18.05
N TRP A 344 -25.33 -0.52 17.84
CA TRP A 344 -25.67 -1.74 17.09
C TRP A 344 -25.32 -1.60 15.60
N GLN A 345 -25.66 -0.49 14.96
CA GLN A 345 -25.37 -0.25 13.55
C GLN A 345 -23.87 -0.30 13.25
N ASN A 346 -23.04 0.31 14.12
CA ASN A 346 -21.58 0.22 13.99
C ASN A 346 -21.08 -1.21 14.16
N PHE A 347 -21.57 -1.94 15.17
CA PHE A 347 -21.22 -3.35 15.39
C PHE A 347 -21.62 -4.24 14.21
N GLU A 348 -22.77 -3.98 13.59
CA GLU A 348 -23.25 -4.78 12.47
C GLU A 348 -22.45 -4.53 11.20
N MET A 349 -22.11 -3.27 10.90
CA MET A 349 -21.26 -2.91 9.76
C MET A 349 -19.80 -3.34 9.95
N GLU A 350 -19.29 -3.36 11.18
CA GLU A 350 -17.97 -3.89 11.51
C GLU A 350 -17.81 -5.35 11.03
N LYS A 351 -18.85 -6.18 11.17
CA LYS A 351 -18.83 -7.56 10.67
C LYS A 351 -18.58 -7.61 9.16
N PHE A 352 -19.24 -6.73 8.40
CA PHE A 352 -19.06 -6.65 6.95
C PHE A 352 -17.63 -6.23 6.60
N TYR A 353 -17.14 -5.14 7.19
CA TYR A 353 -15.79 -4.63 6.89
C TYR A 353 -14.68 -5.58 7.32
N SER A 354 -14.84 -6.26 8.46
CA SER A 354 -13.92 -7.32 8.89
C SER A 354 -13.90 -8.48 7.91
N THR A 355 -15.07 -8.94 7.45
CA THR A 355 -15.16 -10.04 6.47
C THR A 355 -14.54 -9.64 5.13
N LEU A 356 -14.81 -8.43 4.65
CA LEU A 356 -14.21 -7.90 3.43
C LEU A 356 -12.68 -7.79 3.57
N LYS A 357 -12.18 -7.20 4.66
CA LYS A 357 -10.75 -7.07 4.92
C LYS A 357 -10.06 -8.43 4.97
N ASN A 358 -10.63 -9.39 5.69
CA ASN A 358 -10.09 -10.75 5.78
C ASN A 358 -10.08 -11.45 4.42
N ARG A 359 -11.06 -11.18 3.55
CA ARG A 359 -11.06 -11.75 2.20
C ARG A 359 -9.92 -11.20 1.36
N ILE A 360 -9.57 -9.92 1.52
CA ILE A 360 -8.62 -9.25 0.64
C ILE A 360 -7.21 -9.07 1.23
N ILE A 361 -6.98 -9.46 2.49
CA ILE A 361 -5.72 -9.18 3.21
C ILE A 361 -4.48 -9.76 2.54
N ASN A 362 -4.63 -10.84 1.77
CA ASN A 362 -3.55 -11.51 1.06
C ASN A 362 -3.22 -10.88 -0.31
N TYR A 363 -3.97 -9.87 -0.74
CA TYR A 363 -3.69 -9.13 -1.97
C TYR A 363 -2.98 -7.82 -1.66
N GLU A 364 -2.16 -7.33 -2.59
CA GLU A 364 -1.41 -6.07 -2.45
C GLU A 364 -2.25 -4.84 -2.80
N ILE A 365 -3.52 -4.87 -2.41
CA ILE A 365 -4.52 -3.86 -2.73
C ILE A 365 -4.89 -3.09 -1.49
N GLU A 366 -4.99 -1.77 -1.61
CA GLU A 366 -5.48 -0.93 -0.52
C GLU A 366 -7.01 -1.00 -0.44
N LEU A 367 -7.53 -0.95 0.80
CA LEU A 367 -8.98 -0.86 1.04
C LEU A 367 -9.33 0.58 1.39
N TRP A 368 -10.13 1.24 0.57
CA TRP A 368 -10.66 2.57 0.83
C TRP A 368 -12.14 2.46 1.16
N ILE A 369 -12.62 3.21 2.14
CA ILE A 369 -14.04 3.19 2.56
C ILE A 369 -14.55 4.63 2.64
N SER A 370 -15.63 4.95 1.93
CA SER A 370 -16.27 6.26 2.07
C SER A 370 -17.06 6.35 3.37
N ALA A 371 -16.86 7.41 4.15
CA ALA A 371 -17.59 7.66 5.38
C ALA A 371 -18.18 9.08 5.42
N LYS A 372 -19.34 9.21 6.09
CA LYS A 372 -19.86 10.52 6.48
C LYS A 372 -19.07 11.06 7.67
N ALA A 373 -18.77 12.35 7.70
CA ALA A 373 -18.07 12.99 8.81
C ALA A 373 -18.53 14.45 8.93
N ASP A 374 -18.42 15.03 10.12
CA ASP A 374 -18.74 16.43 10.39
C ASP A 374 -17.48 17.25 10.73
N GLU A 375 -17.58 18.58 10.62
CA GLU A 375 -16.43 19.45 10.80
C GLU A 375 -15.94 19.59 12.25
N LYS A 376 -16.80 19.35 13.25
CA LYS A 376 -16.51 19.62 14.68
C LYS A 376 -15.97 18.40 15.41
N ASP A 377 -16.56 17.25 15.13
CA ASP A 377 -16.26 15.94 15.68
C ASP A 377 -16.49 14.92 14.54
N PRO A 378 -15.46 14.72 13.68
CA PRO A 378 -15.58 13.89 12.50
C PRO A 378 -16.14 12.50 12.81
N ASN A 379 -15.75 11.92 13.93
CA ASN A 379 -16.19 10.59 14.30
C ASN A 379 -17.64 10.54 14.80
N ASN A 380 -18.12 11.53 15.55
CA ASN A 380 -19.48 11.51 16.09
C ASN A 380 -20.56 11.43 15.01
N LEU A 381 -20.49 12.24 13.94
CA LEU A 381 -21.42 12.07 12.82
C LEU A 381 -21.24 10.72 12.14
N SER A 382 -20.00 10.30 11.90
CA SER A 382 -19.72 9.02 11.24
C SER A 382 -20.35 7.83 11.95
N ARG A 383 -20.25 7.82 13.28
CA ARG A 383 -20.89 6.83 14.14
C ARG A 383 -22.39 6.76 13.92
N LYS A 384 -23.09 7.89 13.79
CA LYS A 384 -24.54 7.91 13.50
C LYS A 384 -24.89 7.20 12.19
N TYR A 385 -23.99 7.17 11.22
CA TYR A 385 -24.19 6.48 9.96
C TYR A 385 -23.77 5.00 9.97
N GLY A 386 -23.35 4.45 11.13
CA GLY A 386 -22.80 3.10 11.23
C GLY A 386 -21.37 3.00 10.68
N GLN A 387 -20.63 4.11 10.68
CA GLN A 387 -19.34 4.27 10.01
C GLN A 387 -18.25 4.81 10.95
N ASP A 388 -18.27 4.48 12.25
CA ASP A 388 -17.25 4.91 13.22
C ASP A 388 -15.83 4.90 12.63
N LEU A 389 -15.22 6.08 12.54
CA LEU A 389 -13.94 6.28 11.86
C LEU A 389 -12.81 5.48 12.50
N ASN A 390 -12.82 5.32 13.83
CA ASN A 390 -11.83 4.52 14.54
C ASN A 390 -11.98 3.03 14.19
N MET A 391 -13.21 2.55 14.12
CA MET A 391 -13.52 1.19 13.70
C MET A 391 -13.12 0.98 12.23
N LEU A 392 -13.46 1.92 11.33
CA LEU A 392 -13.06 1.86 9.93
C LEU A 392 -11.54 1.87 9.74
N ASN A 393 -10.80 2.66 10.52
CA ASN A 393 -9.34 2.76 10.45
C ASN A 393 -8.63 1.42 10.81
N ASN A 394 -9.32 0.50 11.51
CA ASN A 394 -8.80 -0.85 11.77
C ASN A 394 -8.86 -1.77 10.54
N TYR A 395 -9.72 -1.46 9.57
CA TYR A 395 -9.97 -2.32 8.41
C TYR A 395 -9.53 -1.68 7.09
N ALA A 396 -9.81 -0.39 6.93
CA ALA A 396 -9.43 0.40 5.77
C ALA A 396 -7.97 0.81 5.83
N THR A 397 -7.32 0.85 4.68
CA THR A 397 -6.06 1.56 4.50
C THR A 397 -6.28 3.08 4.53
N ARG A 398 -7.41 3.54 3.97
CA ARG A 398 -7.82 4.96 4.00
C ARG A 398 -9.33 5.10 4.11
N VAL A 399 -9.78 6.09 4.86
CA VAL A 399 -11.17 6.52 4.89
C VAL A 399 -11.36 7.71 3.95
N VAL A 400 -12.32 7.65 3.05
CA VAL A 400 -12.64 8.76 2.15
C VAL A 400 -13.73 9.60 2.79
N VAL A 401 -13.43 10.84 3.14
CA VAL A 401 -14.34 11.76 3.83
C VAL A 401 -14.58 13.00 2.97
N THR A 402 -15.81 13.49 2.93
CA THR A 402 -16.16 14.64 2.09
C THR A 402 -15.89 15.95 2.82
N ALA A 403 -15.23 16.88 2.14
CA ALA A 403 -14.94 18.21 2.67
C ALA A 403 -16.23 19.00 2.97
N PRO A 404 -16.32 19.69 4.12
CA PRO A 404 -17.47 20.53 4.45
C PRO A 404 -17.70 21.66 3.43
N LEU A 405 -18.91 21.70 2.85
CA LEU A 405 -19.43 22.81 2.06
C LEU A 405 -20.41 23.63 2.91
N THR A 406 -19.91 24.68 3.54
CA THR A 406 -20.68 25.53 4.48
C THR A 406 -20.44 27.01 4.21
N GLU A 407 -21.19 27.92 4.82
CA GLU A 407 -20.99 29.37 4.64
C GLU A 407 -19.61 29.88 5.10
N ASP A 408 -18.98 29.23 6.08
CA ASP A 408 -17.60 29.51 6.55
C ASP A 408 -16.64 28.41 6.09
N ILE A 409 -16.44 28.33 4.76
CA ILE A 409 -15.60 27.31 4.10
C ILE A 409 -14.18 27.30 4.69
N ALA A 410 -13.60 28.49 4.93
CA ALA A 410 -12.18 28.61 5.28
C ALA A 410 -11.86 28.02 6.65
N THR A 411 -12.56 28.48 7.69
CA THR A 411 -12.28 28.04 9.07
C THR A 411 -12.63 26.57 9.26
N LYS A 412 -13.74 26.12 8.66
CA LYS A 412 -14.25 24.76 8.88
C LYS A 412 -13.44 23.69 8.21
N ASN A 413 -12.92 23.91 6.99
CA ASN A 413 -12.10 22.91 6.31
C ASN A 413 -10.73 22.72 6.98
N ARG A 414 -10.13 23.80 7.50
CA ARG A 414 -8.89 23.72 8.28
C ARG A 414 -9.10 22.90 9.55
N ASN A 415 -10.11 23.24 10.35
CA ASN A 415 -10.40 22.54 11.61
C ASN A 415 -10.78 21.08 11.36
N PHE A 416 -11.56 20.81 10.31
CA PHE A 416 -11.94 19.45 9.95
C PHE A 416 -10.72 18.57 9.63
N ALA A 417 -9.79 19.08 8.80
CA ALA A 417 -8.55 18.38 8.50
C ALA A 417 -7.65 18.20 9.74
N ASP A 418 -7.59 19.22 10.60
CA ASP A 418 -6.83 19.19 11.85
C ASP A 418 -7.37 18.12 12.80
N ASN A 419 -8.69 18.07 13.01
CA ASN A 419 -9.37 17.09 13.85
C ASN A 419 -9.14 15.65 13.35
N LEU A 420 -9.29 15.39 12.04
CA LEU A 420 -9.03 14.07 11.46
C LEU A 420 -7.57 13.62 11.66
N ARG A 421 -6.63 14.57 11.58
CA ARG A 421 -5.21 14.32 11.80
C ARG A 421 -4.92 14.03 13.27
N GLU A 422 -5.49 14.80 14.19
CA GLU A 422 -5.35 14.60 15.64
C GLU A 422 -5.93 13.26 16.10
N GLU A 423 -7.04 12.82 15.51
CA GLU A 423 -7.61 11.49 15.73
C GLU A 423 -6.78 10.34 15.13
N GLY A 424 -5.74 10.64 14.34
CA GLY A 424 -4.89 9.63 13.70
C GLY A 424 -5.59 8.86 12.59
N ILE A 425 -6.64 9.42 11.99
CA ILE A 425 -7.36 8.81 10.88
C ILE A 425 -6.53 8.93 9.60
N SER A 426 -6.27 7.80 8.94
CA SER A 426 -5.69 7.80 7.59
C SER A 426 -6.80 8.10 6.58
N TYR A 427 -6.83 9.30 5.99
CA TYR A 427 -7.96 9.72 5.14
C TYR A 427 -7.56 10.28 3.77
N VAL A 428 -8.50 10.21 2.82
CA VAL A 428 -8.50 10.97 1.56
C VAL A 428 -9.65 11.97 1.61
N LEU A 429 -9.37 13.23 1.38
CA LEU A 429 -10.38 14.28 1.35
C LEU A 429 -11.05 14.32 -0.02
N ASP A 430 -12.32 13.91 -0.10
CA ASP A 430 -13.17 14.09 -1.27
C ASP A 430 -13.67 15.54 -1.30
N VAL A 431 -13.13 16.34 -2.21
CA VAL A 431 -13.54 17.73 -2.47
C VAL A 431 -14.79 17.68 -3.34
N PRO A 432 -15.97 17.99 -2.78
CA PRO A 432 -17.20 18.00 -3.54
C PRO A 432 -17.20 19.13 -4.56
N LEU A 433 -17.76 18.87 -5.74
CA LEU A 433 -17.90 19.86 -6.81
C LEU A 433 -19.34 20.32 -7.04
N ILE A 434 -20.27 19.86 -6.20
CA ILE A 434 -21.67 20.26 -6.19
C ILE A 434 -22.07 20.62 -4.75
N LYS A 435 -22.72 21.78 -4.60
CA LYS A 435 -23.44 22.25 -3.41
C LYS A 435 -24.91 21.84 -3.53
N GLY A 436 -25.42 21.17 -2.50
CA GLY A 436 -26.80 20.72 -2.47
C GLY A 436 -27.14 19.77 -3.61
N ALA A 437 -28.24 20.02 -4.31
CA ALA A 437 -28.75 19.12 -5.35
C ALA A 437 -28.08 19.31 -6.73
N SER A 438 -27.59 20.50 -7.06
CA SER A 438 -27.15 20.79 -8.43
C SER A 438 -26.26 22.01 -8.63
N THR A 439 -25.95 22.80 -7.59
CA THR A 439 -25.19 24.04 -7.76
C THR A 439 -23.69 23.74 -7.82
N PRO A 440 -22.96 24.02 -8.91
CA PRO A 440 -21.52 23.76 -8.96
C PRO A 440 -20.76 24.60 -7.93
N VAL A 441 -19.66 24.05 -7.43
CA VAL A 441 -18.68 24.78 -6.62
C VAL A 441 -17.91 25.75 -7.52
N THR A 442 -17.62 26.96 -7.04
CA THR A 442 -16.83 27.94 -7.80
C THR A 442 -15.34 27.66 -7.65
N LYS A 443 -14.51 28.27 -8.52
CA LYS A 443 -13.05 28.20 -8.42
C LYS A 443 -12.55 28.67 -7.05
N ASP A 444 -13.05 29.81 -6.57
CA ASP A 444 -12.62 30.40 -5.29
C ASP A 444 -13.01 29.50 -4.11
N GLU A 445 -14.20 28.88 -4.16
CA GLU A 445 -14.63 27.92 -3.14
C GLU A 445 -13.74 26.67 -3.15
N LEU A 446 -13.39 26.14 -4.33
CA LEU A 446 -12.48 25.00 -4.46
C LEU A 446 -11.08 25.35 -3.92
N GLU A 447 -10.52 26.51 -4.29
CA GLU A 447 -9.25 26.99 -3.75
C GLU A 447 -9.28 27.10 -2.23
N LEU A 448 -10.35 27.69 -1.67
CA LEU A 448 -10.51 27.82 -0.22
C LEU A 448 -10.62 26.47 0.48
N ILE A 449 -11.41 25.53 -0.04
CA ILE A 449 -11.54 24.18 0.55
C ILE A 449 -10.17 23.52 0.59
N MET A 450 -9.49 23.47 -0.55
CA MET A 450 -8.23 22.74 -0.69
C MET A 450 -7.10 23.40 0.11
N GLN A 451 -6.91 24.72 0.00
CA GLN A 451 -5.86 25.43 0.73
C GLN A 451 -6.00 25.26 2.24
N ASN A 452 -7.19 25.53 2.78
CA ASN A 452 -7.41 25.42 4.22
C ASN A 452 -7.30 23.98 4.71
N SER A 453 -7.72 23.00 3.91
CA SER A 453 -7.53 21.59 4.24
C SER A 453 -6.06 21.18 4.25
N ILE A 454 -5.25 21.68 3.30
CA ILE A 454 -3.80 21.46 3.25
C ILE A 454 -3.11 22.09 4.46
N ASP A 455 -3.52 23.30 4.84
CA ASP A 455 -3.02 24.02 6.02
C ASP A 455 -3.40 23.30 7.33
N GLY A 456 -4.57 22.65 7.37
CA GLY A 456 -4.97 21.73 8.45
C GLY A 456 -4.22 20.40 8.44
N GLY A 457 -3.42 20.12 7.41
CA GLY A 457 -2.54 18.95 7.33
C GLY A 457 -2.99 17.86 6.36
N THR A 458 -4.00 18.10 5.53
CA THR A 458 -4.41 17.17 4.46
C THR A 458 -3.25 16.91 3.51
N LYS A 459 -3.04 15.62 3.17
CA LYS A 459 -2.00 15.16 2.23
C LYS A 459 -2.58 14.48 0.99
N TYR A 460 -3.82 14.04 1.07
CA TYR A 460 -4.46 13.19 0.09
C TYR A 460 -5.82 13.80 -0.29
N THR A 461 -5.96 14.18 -1.56
CA THR A 461 -7.14 14.88 -2.07
C THR A 461 -7.72 14.12 -3.26
N LEU A 462 -9.04 14.06 -3.31
CA LEU A 462 -9.84 13.53 -4.40
C LEU A 462 -10.78 14.63 -4.90
N LEU A 463 -10.84 14.84 -6.20
CA LEU A 463 -11.86 15.68 -6.83
C LEU A 463 -13.07 14.80 -7.21
N SER A 464 -14.27 15.17 -6.73
CA SER A 464 -15.43 14.30 -6.77
C SER A 464 -15.97 13.99 -8.19
N SER A 465 -15.59 14.78 -9.20
CA SER A 465 -16.04 14.64 -10.60
C SER A 465 -15.09 15.35 -11.57
N ASN A 466 -14.63 14.67 -12.61
CA ASN A 466 -13.81 15.27 -13.67
C ASN A 466 -14.57 16.35 -14.47
N TYR A 467 -15.82 16.09 -14.84
CA TYR A 467 -16.63 16.99 -15.71
C TYR A 467 -16.91 18.38 -15.14
N LEU A 468 -16.86 18.54 -13.82
CA LEU A 468 -17.22 19.81 -13.18
C LEU A 468 -16.01 20.74 -13.02
N ILE A 469 -14.83 20.29 -13.43
CA ILE A 469 -13.58 21.04 -13.32
C ILE A 469 -13.30 21.71 -14.66
N ASN A 470 -13.23 23.03 -14.65
CA ASN A 470 -12.79 23.82 -15.81
C ASN A 470 -11.28 24.10 -15.77
N GLU A 471 -10.74 24.73 -16.80
CA GLU A 471 -9.31 25.04 -16.94
C GLU A 471 -8.76 25.89 -15.78
N ASP A 472 -9.53 26.86 -15.29
CA ASP A 472 -9.15 27.71 -14.16
C ASP A 472 -9.05 26.92 -12.85
N MET A 473 -9.97 25.98 -12.64
CA MET A 473 -9.93 25.08 -11.49
C MET A 473 -8.76 24.09 -11.60
N TRP A 474 -8.45 23.57 -12.78
CA TRP A 474 -7.25 22.74 -12.99
C TRP A 474 -5.97 23.48 -12.64
N SER A 475 -5.85 24.74 -13.08
CA SER A 475 -4.73 25.61 -12.71
C SER A 475 -4.61 25.78 -11.18
N SER A 476 -5.76 25.84 -10.50
CA SER A 476 -5.83 25.93 -9.04
C SER A 476 -5.35 24.64 -8.37
N VAL A 477 -5.74 23.47 -8.90
CA VAL A 477 -5.28 22.16 -8.44
C VAL A 477 -3.77 22.03 -8.58
N LEU A 478 -3.20 22.43 -9.74
CA LEU A 478 -1.75 22.42 -9.94
C LEU A 478 -1.04 23.31 -8.92
N LYS A 479 -1.49 24.58 -8.77
CA LYS A 479 -0.95 25.53 -7.78
C LYS A 479 -0.92 24.92 -6.38
N LEU A 480 -2.02 24.31 -5.95
CA LEU A 480 -2.17 23.75 -4.61
C LEU A 480 -1.41 22.43 -4.42
N SER A 481 -1.27 21.63 -5.47
CA SER A 481 -0.46 20.41 -5.45
C SER A 481 1.03 20.68 -5.23
N LEU A 482 1.51 21.84 -5.72
CA LEU A 482 2.88 22.32 -5.60
C LEU A 482 3.08 23.24 -4.39
N TYR A 483 2.01 23.57 -3.65
CA TYR A 483 2.04 24.58 -2.59
C TYR A 483 3.15 24.36 -1.56
N LYS A 484 3.40 23.11 -1.14
CA LYS A 484 4.48 22.78 -0.19
C LYS A 484 5.89 22.83 -0.81
N GLU A 485 6.03 22.68 -2.13
CA GLU A 485 7.30 22.90 -2.84
C GLU A 485 7.59 24.40 -3.01
N ILE A 486 6.54 25.24 -3.04
CA ILE A 486 6.60 26.71 -3.10
C ILE A 486 6.80 27.31 -1.70
N ALA A 487 6.29 26.68 -0.64
CA ALA A 487 6.32 27.13 0.76
C ALA A 487 7.70 27.09 1.46
N ASN A 488 8.79 26.82 0.74
CA ASN A 488 10.14 27.16 1.23
C ASN A 488 10.43 28.68 1.18
N LEU A 489 9.41 29.50 0.92
CA LEU A 489 9.39 30.95 1.13
C LEU A 489 8.71 31.23 2.48
N ASP A 490 9.22 32.16 3.28
CA ASP A 490 8.57 32.50 4.54
C ASP A 490 7.24 33.25 4.31
N ASP A 491 6.29 33.11 5.23
CA ASP A 491 4.93 33.67 5.14
C ASP A 491 4.91 35.20 4.91
N THR A 492 5.95 35.91 5.36
CA THR A 492 6.12 37.36 5.15
C THR A 492 6.47 37.69 3.71
N GLN A 493 7.31 36.85 3.09
CA GLN A 493 7.68 36.98 1.68
C GLN A 493 6.46 36.68 0.78
N LEU A 494 5.72 35.62 1.09
CA LEU A 494 4.51 35.23 0.36
C LEU A 494 3.43 36.32 0.42
N MET A 495 3.19 36.89 1.60
CA MET A 495 2.20 37.95 1.79
C MET A 495 2.63 39.30 1.18
N ASN A 496 3.93 39.63 1.16
CA ASN A 496 4.42 40.82 0.46
C ASN A 496 4.20 40.75 -1.05
N PHE A 497 4.46 39.59 -1.69
CA PHE A 497 4.22 39.44 -3.13
C PHE A 497 2.74 39.53 -3.51
N TYR A 498 1.88 38.99 -2.65
CA TYR A 498 0.42 39.06 -2.83
C TYR A 498 -0.11 40.49 -2.68
N ASN A 499 0.38 41.23 -1.66
CA ASN A 499 -0.02 42.62 -1.42
C ASN A 499 0.52 43.60 -2.46
N GLU A 500 1.65 43.30 -3.12
CA GLU A 500 2.27 44.13 -4.14
C GLU A 500 1.79 43.82 -5.58
N GLY A 501 0.92 42.80 -5.77
CA GLY A 501 0.35 42.45 -7.08
C GLY A 501 1.38 41.92 -8.09
N ARG A 502 2.50 41.36 -7.63
CA ARG A 502 3.66 40.97 -8.44
C ARG A 502 3.59 39.49 -8.87
N TYR A 503 2.56 39.15 -9.64
CA TYR A 503 2.35 37.80 -10.18
C TYR A 503 3.42 37.36 -11.19
N ASP A 504 4.12 38.31 -11.82
CA ASP A 504 5.18 38.04 -12.80
C ASP A 504 6.34 37.24 -12.20
N PHE A 505 6.65 37.42 -10.91
CA PHE A 505 7.71 36.67 -10.22
C PHE A 505 7.31 35.22 -9.89
N LEU A 506 6.03 34.98 -9.60
CA LEU A 506 5.50 33.61 -9.43
C LEU A 506 5.48 32.86 -10.77
N ILE A 507 5.12 33.54 -11.85
CA ILE A 507 5.20 33.01 -13.22
C ILE A 507 6.66 32.72 -13.57
N GLU A 508 7.57 33.67 -13.34
CA GLU A 508 9.01 33.51 -13.56
C GLU A 508 9.60 32.38 -12.71
N ARG A 509 9.16 32.20 -11.46
CA ARG A 509 9.63 31.13 -10.58
C ARG A 509 9.06 29.75 -10.95
N VAL A 510 7.80 29.69 -11.37
CA VAL A 510 7.21 28.47 -11.96
C VAL A 510 7.94 28.11 -13.24
N ASP A 511 8.28 29.09 -14.08
CA ASP A 511 9.05 28.87 -15.29
C ASP A 511 10.52 28.52 -15.00
N GLU A 512 11.12 29.05 -13.92
CA GLU A 512 12.43 28.61 -13.42
C GLU A 512 12.39 27.17 -12.89
N ILE A 513 11.33 26.77 -12.16
CA ILE A 513 11.17 25.38 -11.69
C ILE A 513 10.95 24.45 -12.88
N LYS A 514 10.15 24.86 -13.88
CA LYS A 514 10.01 24.11 -15.14
C LYS A 514 11.37 23.99 -15.82
N LYS A 515 12.14 25.06 -15.90
CA LYS A 515 13.48 25.07 -16.49
C LYS A 515 14.47 24.19 -15.71
N ILE A 516 14.44 24.21 -14.39
CA ILE A 516 15.27 23.33 -13.53
C ILE A 516 14.87 21.86 -13.75
N LYS A 517 13.57 21.54 -13.83
CA LYS A 517 13.10 20.19 -14.13
C LYS A 517 13.46 19.78 -15.56
N GLU A 518 13.37 20.68 -16.53
CA GLU A 518 13.83 20.44 -17.91
C GLU A 518 15.34 20.22 -17.97
N ASP A 519 16.13 20.98 -17.21
CA ASP A 519 17.59 20.84 -17.10
C ASP A 519 17.95 19.53 -16.39
N GLU A 520 17.21 19.12 -15.35
CA GLU A 520 17.37 17.85 -14.65
C GLU A 520 17.03 16.66 -15.55
N ILE A 521 15.90 16.73 -16.28
CA ILE A 521 15.51 15.74 -17.30
C ILE A 521 16.57 15.67 -18.41
N THR A 522 17.07 16.81 -18.87
CA THR A 522 18.11 16.89 -19.90
C THR A 522 19.43 16.30 -19.40
N ASN A 523 19.80 16.56 -18.15
CA ASN A 523 20.98 16.00 -17.52
C ASN A 523 20.85 14.48 -17.35
N LEU A 524 19.74 13.99 -16.79
CA LEU A 524 19.44 12.56 -16.68
C LEU A 524 19.48 11.89 -18.06
N ARG A 525 18.82 12.47 -19.06
CA ARG A 525 18.85 11.97 -20.45
C ARG A 525 20.28 11.89 -20.99
N ASN A 526 21.10 12.92 -20.78
CA ASN A 526 22.48 12.93 -21.27
C ASN A 526 23.36 11.89 -20.55
N GLN A 527 23.20 11.75 -19.23
CA GLN A 527 23.89 10.74 -18.43
C GLN A 527 23.49 9.32 -18.85
N SER A 528 22.19 9.03 -18.93
CA SER A 528 21.67 7.72 -19.36
C SER A 528 22.12 7.39 -20.78
N LYS A 529 22.06 8.35 -21.71
CA LYS A 529 22.56 8.16 -23.09
C LYS A 529 24.04 7.81 -23.11
N THR A 530 24.85 8.46 -22.27
CA THR A 530 26.30 8.24 -22.20
C THR A 530 26.59 6.85 -21.63
N LYS A 531 25.90 6.45 -20.56
CA LYS A 531 26.07 5.13 -19.96
C LYS A 531 25.59 4.00 -20.88
N ILE A 532 24.43 4.14 -21.53
CA ILE A 532 23.95 3.17 -22.51
C ILE A 532 24.97 2.98 -23.64
N LYS A 533 25.57 4.07 -24.14
CA LYS A 533 26.62 4.00 -25.16
C LYS A 533 27.89 3.30 -24.64
N ASN A 534 28.28 3.52 -23.39
CA ASN A 534 29.41 2.80 -22.79
C ASN A 534 29.09 1.31 -22.62
N LEU A 535 27.86 0.98 -22.22
CA LEU A 535 27.38 -0.40 -22.10
C LEU A 535 27.34 -1.13 -23.44
N ASP A 536 26.99 -0.44 -24.54
CA ASP A 536 27.08 -1.00 -25.90
C ASP A 536 28.51 -1.53 -26.17
N ASN A 537 29.54 -0.71 -25.87
CA ASN A 537 30.94 -1.12 -26.05
C ASN A 537 31.34 -2.27 -25.11
N ILE A 538 30.87 -2.26 -23.86
CA ILE A 538 31.18 -3.31 -22.88
C ILE A 538 30.55 -4.65 -23.31
N ILE A 539 29.33 -4.62 -23.83
CA ILE A 539 28.64 -5.83 -24.32
C ILE A 539 29.38 -6.41 -25.52
N GLU A 540 29.77 -5.59 -26.49
CA GLU A 540 30.56 -6.05 -27.65
C GLU A 540 31.90 -6.68 -27.22
N ASP A 541 32.61 -6.07 -26.26
CA ASP A 541 33.86 -6.60 -25.70
C ASP A 541 33.64 -7.93 -24.96
N ILE A 542 32.60 -8.03 -24.12
CA ILE A 542 32.25 -9.26 -23.42
C ILE A 542 31.87 -10.38 -24.40
N GLU A 543 31.10 -10.10 -25.45
CA GLU A 543 30.70 -11.09 -26.46
C GLU A 543 31.92 -11.63 -27.24
N SER A 544 32.86 -10.75 -27.59
CA SER A 544 34.15 -11.11 -28.18
C SER A 544 34.95 -12.02 -27.24
N LYS A 545 35.07 -11.66 -25.96
CA LYS A 545 35.80 -12.44 -24.94
C LYS A 545 35.15 -13.76 -24.59
N LEU A 546 33.82 -13.83 -24.52
CA LEU A 546 33.07 -15.08 -24.36
C LEU A 546 33.34 -16.04 -25.53
N SER A 547 33.42 -15.52 -26.75
CA SER A 547 33.77 -16.31 -27.93
C SER A 547 35.21 -16.83 -27.86
N ALA A 548 36.16 -15.98 -27.46
CA ALA A 548 37.56 -16.36 -27.28
C ALA A 548 37.74 -17.41 -26.16
N THR A 549 37.17 -17.20 -24.98
CA THR A 549 37.25 -18.14 -23.84
C THR A 549 36.62 -19.51 -24.13
N LYS A 550 35.51 -19.57 -24.88
CA LYS A 550 34.95 -20.84 -25.40
C LYS A 550 35.94 -21.59 -26.29
N SER A 551 36.65 -20.88 -27.18
CA SER A 551 37.70 -21.49 -28.02
C SER A 551 38.91 -21.99 -27.22
N LEU A 552 39.10 -21.48 -26.00
CA LEU A 552 40.17 -21.87 -25.07
C LEU A 552 39.74 -22.97 -24.08
N GLY A 553 38.50 -23.48 -24.18
CA GLY A 553 38.01 -24.57 -23.35
C GLY A 553 37.61 -24.17 -21.92
N PHE A 554 37.37 -22.88 -21.68
CA PHE A 554 36.93 -22.38 -20.37
C PHE A 554 35.42 -22.63 -20.15
N ASP A 555 35.06 -23.05 -18.94
CA ASP A 555 33.66 -23.21 -18.54
C ASP A 555 33.03 -21.85 -18.17
N THR A 556 32.24 -21.31 -19.10
CA THR A 556 31.55 -20.03 -18.92
C THR A 556 30.34 -20.10 -17.99
N SER A 557 30.01 -21.26 -17.41
CA SER A 557 28.88 -21.43 -16.50
C SER A 557 28.92 -20.47 -15.31
N GLN A 558 30.12 -20.17 -14.79
CA GLN A 558 30.33 -19.31 -13.62
C GLN A 558 30.02 -17.82 -13.88
N VAL A 559 29.99 -17.39 -15.14
CA VAL A 559 29.68 -15.99 -15.52
C VAL A 559 28.34 -15.85 -16.25
N ALA A 560 27.69 -16.97 -16.61
CA ALA A 560 26.45 -16.98 -17.38
C ALA A 560 25.30 -16.26 -16.66
N GLU A 561 25.10 -16.52 -15.37
CA GLU A 561 24.03 -15.88 -14.59
C GLU A 561 24.22 -14.36 -14.47
N ARG A 562 25.46 -13.92 -14.24
CA ARG A 562 25.81 -12.49 -14.16
C ARG A 562 25.69 -11.81 -15.52
N TRP A 563 26.05 -12.51 -16.58
CA TRP A 563 25.89 -12.03 -17.95
C TRP A 563 24.42 -11.84 -18.32
N ASP A 564 23.56 -12.82 -18.01
CA ASP A 564 22.12 -12.75 -18.30
C ASP A 564 21.44 -11.66 -17.47
N PHE A 565 21.83 -11.49 -16.20
CA PHE A 565 21.36 -10.39 -15.36
C PHE A 565 21.80 -9.03 -15.93
N GLY A 566 23.10 -8.86 -16.23
CA GLY A 566 23.62 -7.61 -16.79
C GLY A 566 23.00 -7.24 -18.13
N LYS A 567 22.74 -8.22 -19.01
CA LYS A 567 22.00 -8.02 -20.26
C LYS A 567 20.55 -7.61 -20.05
N ARG A 568 19.90 -8.17 -19.04
CA ARG A 568 18.51 -7.80 -18.68
C ARG A 568 18.45 -6.35 -18.21
N GLU A 569 19.30 -5.96 -17.27
CA GLU A 569 19.38 -4.57 -16.77
C GLU A 569 19.71 -3.59 -17.90
N TYR A 570 20.63 -3.93 -18.79
CA TYR A 570 20.92 -3.13 -19.97
C TYR A 570 19.73 -3.00 -20.93
N SER A 571 18.96 -4.08 -21.13
CA SER A 571 17.75 -4.06 -21.96
C SER A 571 16.67 -3.17 -21.34
N ILE A 572 16.48 -3.26 -20.02
CA ILE A 572 15.59 -2.37 -19.25
C ILE A 572 16.05 -0.92 -19.41
N ALA A 573 17.35 -0.64 -19.28
CA ALA A 573 17.90 0.70 -19.46
C ALA A 573 17.61 1.27 -20.85
N LYS A 574 17.79 0.47 -21.93
CA LYS A 574 17.48 0.89 -23.30
C LYS A 574 15.99 1.16 -23.52
N ASN A 575 15.12 0.27 -23.06
CA ASN A 575 13.67 0.43 -23.22
C ASN A 575 13.16 1.63 -22.44
N SER A 576 13.57 1.77 -21.17
CA SER A 576 13.23 2.92 -20.32
C SER A 576 13.75 4.24 -20.90
N PHE A 577 14.91 4.24 -21.57
CA PHE A 577 15.40 5.43 -22.28
C PHE A 577 14.55 5.83 -23.49
N ILE A 578 14.10 4.85 -24.28
CA ILE A 578 13.21 5.08 -25.43
C ILE A 578 11.83 5.59 -24.97
N GLU A 579 11.34 5.06 -23.86
CA GLU A 579 10.05 5.42 -23.23
C GLU A 579 10.11 6.74 -22.44
N GLY A 580 11.26 7.41 -22.39
CA GLY A 580 11.43 8.70 -21.71
C GLY A 580 11.57 8.60 -20.18
N ARG A 581 11.67 7.39 -19.61
CA ARG A 581 11.92 7.15 -18.17
C ARG A 581 13.42 7.25 -17.85
N TYR A 582 13.99 8.45 -17.96
CA TYR A 582 15.46 8.64 -17.94
C TYR A 582 16.15 8.29 -16.61
N LYS A 583 15.48 8.44 -15.46
CA LYS A 583 16.03 8.06 -14.15
C LYS A 583 16.15 6.55 -14.00
N GLU A 584 15.09 5.81 -14.35
CA GLU A 584 15.13 4.34 -14.39
C GLU A 584 16.15 3.84 -15.41
N ALA A 585 16.27 4.51 -16.56
CA ALA A 585 17.31 4.21 -17.53
C ALA A 585 18.73 4.42 -16.95
N LEU A 586 18.92 5.41 -16.06
CA LEU A 586 20.20 5.67 -15.41
C LEU A 586 20.51 4.58 -14.36
N ASP A 587 19.55 4.31 -13.47
CA ASP A 587 19.70 3.33 -12.38
C ASP A 587 19.95 1.92 -12.92
N SER A 588 19.20 1.48 -13.94
CA SER A 588 19.45 0.20 -14.61
C SER A 588 20.76 0.20 -15.41
N SER A 589 21.19 1.34 -15.95
CA SER A 589 22.52 1.44 -16.57
C SER A 589 23.64 1.28 -15.55
N ASP A 590 23.50 1.84 -14.35
CA ASP A 590 24.47 1.70 -13.26
C ASP A 590 24.58 0.24 -12.80
N ASN A 591 23.43 -0.41 -12.61
CA ASN A 591 23.39 -1.83 -12.26
C ASN A 591 24.03 -2.70 -13.36
N ALA A 592 23.71 -2.43 -14.64
CA ALA A 592 24.30 -3.12 -15.77
C ALA A 592 25.82 -2.91 -15.84
N GLU A 593 26.30 -1.68 -15.64
CA GLU A 593 27.72 -1.33 -15.72
C GLU A 593 28.53 -2.06 -14.65
N ILE A 594 28.02 -2.13 -13.41
CA ILE A 594 28.65 -2.85 -12.31
C ILE A 594 28.76 -4.35 -12.65
N VAL A 595 27.64 -4.98 -13.04
CA VAL A 595 27.61 -6.44 -13.23
C VAL A 595 28.36 -6.85 -14.49
N LEU A 596 28.18 -6.14 -15.60
CA LEU A 596 28.91 -6.42 -16.84
C LEU A 596 30.40 -6.11 -16.69
N GLY A 597 30.78 -5.07 -15.94
CA GLY A 597 32.18 -4.80 -15.60
C GLY A 597 32.84 -5.98 -14.87
N GLN A 598 32.13 -6.61 -13.93
CA GLN A 598 32.64 -7.82 -13.25
C GLN A 598 32.80 -8.99 -14.22
N VAL A 599 31.82 -9.23 -15.10
CA VAL A 599 31.91 -10.29 -16.13
C VAL A 599 33.11 -10.04 -17.03
N ASN A 600 33.29 -8.81 -17.50
CA ASN A 600 34.40 -8.44 -18.37
C ASN A 600 35.77 -8.67 -17.70
N TYR A 601 35.89 -8.27 -16.43
CA TYR A 601 37.11 -8.48 -15.64
C TYR A 601 37.45 -9.96 -15.46
N ILE A 602 36.46 -10.79 -15.13
CA ILE A 602 36.65 -12.25 -14.97
C ILE A 602 37.13 -12.86 -16.28
N LEU A 603 36.47 -12.55 -17.40
CA LEU A 603 36.85 -13.08 -18.71
C LEU A 603 38.26 -12.65 -19.13
N GLN A 604 38.62 -11.38 -18.88
CA GLN A 604 39.97 -10.88 -19.16
C GLN A 604 41.03 -11.64 -18.34
N GLY A 605 40.78 -11.83 -17.03
CA GLY A 605 41.70 -12.57 -16.16
C GLY A 605 41.95 -14.01 -16.61
N GLU A 606 40.93 -14.69 -17.13
CA GLU A 606 41.08 -16.05 -17.67
C GLU A 606 41.84 -16.09 -19.00
N ILE A 607 41.58 -15.13 -19.88
CA ILE A 607 42.34 -14.97 -21.12
C ILE A 607 43.82 -14.74 -20.81
N ASP A 608 44.12 -13.84 -19.86
CA ASP A 608 45.49 -13.49 -19.47
C ASP A 608 46.25 -14.68 -18.85
N LYS A 609 45.57 -15.52 -18.05
CA LYS A 609 46.17 -16.77 -17.50
C LYS A 609 46.62 -17.70 -18.63
N VAL A 610 45.79 -17.89 -19.65
CA VAL A 610 46.13 -18.78 -20.79
C VAL A 610 47.29 -18.21 -21.60
N TYR A 611 47.28 -16.90 -21.87
CA TYR A 611 48.39 -16.25 -22.57
C TYR A 611 49.70 -16.32 -21.77
N SER A 612 49.66 -16.07 -20.47
CA SER A 612 50.83 -16.18 -19.59
C SER A 612 51.38 -17.61 -19.56
N SER A 613 50.51 -18.62 -19.48
CA SER A 613 50.91 -20.05 -19.52
C SER A 613 51.57 -20.42 -20.86
N ARG A 614 50.99 -19.99 -21.99
CA ARG A 614 51.57 -20.23 -23.33
C ARG A 614 52.91 -19.52 -23.51
N MET A 615 53.05 -18.29 -23.00
CA MET A 615 54.32 -17.57 -22.99
C MET A 615 55.38 -18.32 -22.19
N PHE A 616 55.04 -18.81 -20.99
CA PHE A 616 55.94 -19.59 -20.15
C PHE A 616 56.39 -20.89 -20.83
N ILE A 617 55.47 -21.62 -21.47
CA ILE A 617 55.80 -22.83 -22.26
C ILE A 617 56.73 -22.49 -23.42
N GLY A 618 56.44 -21.43 -24.17
CA GLY A 618 57.29 -20.97 -25.28
C GLY A 618 58.70 -20.60 -24.82
N PHE A 619 58.81 -19.87 -23.71
CA PHE A 619 60.09 -19.50 -23.12
C PHE A 619 60.88 -20.74 -22.64
N THR A 620 60.20 -21.69 -22.02
CA THR A 620 60.78 -22.95 -21.56
C THR A 620 61.28 -23.79 -22.73
N ALA A 621 60.50 -23.90 -23.80
CA ALA A 621 60.90 -24.63 -25.01
C ALA A 621 62.14 -24.02 -25.67
N ILE A 622 62.22 -22.68 -25.72
CA ILE A 622 63.42 -21.98 -26.22
C ILE A 622 64.63 -22.27 -25.34
N ILE A 623 64.49 -22.20 -24.01
CA ILE A 623 65.58 -22.51 -23.07
C ILE A 623 66.06 -23.95 -23.25
N VAL A 624 65.15 -24.92 -23.29
CA VAL A 624 65.47 -26.34 -23.51
C VAL A 624 66.16 -26.54 -24.87
N PHE A 625 65.68 -25.89 -25.92
CA PHE A 625 66.29 -25.94 -27.25
C PHE A 625 67.71 -25.36 -27.28
N VAL A 626 67.94 -24.23 -26.60
CA VAL A 626 69.27 -23.64 -26.46
C VAL A 626 70.20 -24.55 -25.67
N ILE A 627 69.74 -25.15 -24.57
CA ILE A 627 70.50 -26.15 -23.79
C ILE A 627 70.85 -27.36 -24.67
N PHE A 628 69.88 -27.86 -25.45
CA PHE A 628 70.08 -28.99 -26.35
C PHE A 628 71.10 -28.68 -27.46
N LEU A 629 71.04 -27.49 -28.07
CA LEU A 629 72.05 -27.03 -29.03
C LEU A 629 73.43 -26.91 -28.39
N PHE A 630 73.50 -26.42 -27.14
CA PHE A 630 74.76 -26.36 -26.38
C PHE A 630 75.35 -27.75 -26.12
N LEU A 631 74.50 -28.72 -25.76
CA LEU A 631 74.89 -30.11 -25.55
C LEU A 631 75.36 -30.79 -26.85
N ILE A 632 74.68 -30.57 -27.98
CA ILE A 632 75.13 -31.05 -29.29
C ILE A 632 76.48 -30.44 -29.67
N TYR A 633 76.64 -29.12 -29.47
CA TYR A 633 77.89 -28.43 -29.77
C TYR A 633 79.07 -28.98 -28.97
N TYR A 634 78.87 -29.33 -27.70
CA TYR A 634 79.91 -29.92 -26.87
C TYR A 634 80.12 -31.42 -27.10
N SER A 635 79.08 -32.18 -27.45
CA SER A 635 79.18 -33.62 -27.75
C SER A 635 79.84 -33.94 -29.09
N ASN A 636 79.85 -33.00 -30.05
CA ASN A 636 80.57 -33.12 -31.33
C ASN A 636 82.01 -32.60 -31.27
N ARG A 637 82.55 -32.38 -30.06
CA ARG A 637 83.91 -31.84 -29.83
C ARG A 637 84.89 -32.85 -29.24
N GLU A 638 84.49 -34.11 -29.10
CA GLU A 638 85.38 -35.30 -29.02
C GLU A 638 85.52 -35.92 -30.41
#